data_AF-A7F511-F1
#
_entry.id   AF-A7F511-F1
#
_cell.length_a   1.000
_cell.length_b   1.000
_cell.length_c   1.000
_cell.angle_alpha   90.00
_cell.angle_beta   90.00
_cell.angle_gamma   90.00
#
_symmetry.space_group_name_H-M   'P 1'
#
loop_
_entity.id
_entity.type
_entity.pdbx_description
1 polymer ?
#
loop_
_entity_poly.entity_id
_entity_poly.type
_entity_poly.pdbx_seq_one_letter_code
_entity_poly.pdbx_strand_id
1 'polypeptide(L)'
;MADKTGGTMEQCRNSNEEAGPQDALISEPVVAVGGFRGITASPYVAGAAILSTVGGLLFGYDQGVVSVVLVMESFIADFPRIGPHSSGFLKGLLTAMIEFGAFFGALNQGWIADKYSRKYSIMIAVAIFLVGSILQTAAVSFSMLIIARLIGGIGIGMLSMVTPMYISEIAPPEIRGTLLVMEELSIVVGIVIAFWITFGTRYLGGEWSWRLPFFIQIIPALLLGVGVYFLPFSPRWLSSKGKDDEALKALTKLRQLPDTDARIRNEARQMREEVIHIREIHLQRHESIINSAMKLELALWRDCFASDSIKRTHIGVVIMFFQQFVGINALIYYSPTLFARMGLQSEMQLVMSGILNICQLFGVASSLFTMDRYGRRPLLMLGSFFMTISHVMIAALVCLFSYDWESHATAAWVSVAFLLIYMVVFGASWGPVPWAMPSEIFRTDLRAKGVAISTCSNWLNNFIIGLITPPLVVYTNWVLEARLEQADLLKKVVDAIKDLVQDCNFDCNDSGIALQAMDNSHVALVSMMLKAEGFSPYRCDRNVALGVNLTSLTKVLRAAQNEDILTIKAEDAPDVLNLVFESSESDRLSEYDLKLMDIDQEHLGIPDTEYAAVITMPSTEFKRICVDLMALSESVSIEASKDGVKFQCNGDIGNGAVTLRSHSNVDKPELNVDIELTEPVSLTFSLKYLVNFCKAAGLSKSVKLCLSNEVPLLVEYQLAGSSYLRFYLAPKIGDDE
;
A
#
# COMPACT_ATOMS: atom_id res chain seq x y z
N MET A 1 27.67 58.85 -37.13
CA MET A 1 26.93 60.12 -36.97
C MET A 1 25.46 59.75 -36.84
N ALA A 2 24.92 59.50 -35.66
CA ALA A 2 24.63 60.41 -34.53
C ALA A 2 23.38 61.28 -34.74
N ASP A 3 22.38 61.07 -33.86
CA ASP A 3 21.38 62.02 -33.31
C ASP A 3 20.38 62.73 -34.28
N LYS A 4 19.11 63.05 -33.98
CA LYS A 4 18.25 62.97 -32.78
C LYS A 4 16.79 63.41 -33.13
N THR A 5 15.79 62.79 -32.47
CA THR A 5 14.51 63.32 -31.91
C THR A 5 13.43 64.08 -32.73
N GLY A 6 12.17 63.62 -32.56
CA GLY A 6 11.03 64.46 -32.12
C GLY A 6 9.70 64.36 -32.89
N GLY A 7 8.61 63.89 -32.24
CA GLY A 7 7.22 64.21 -32.65
C GLY A 7 6.15 63.14 -32.38
N THR A 8 5.25 63.40 -31.44
CA THR A 8 4.08 62.59 -30.99
C THR A 8 2.75 63.27 -31.34
N MET A 9 1.69 62.44 -31.45
CA MET A 9 0.25 62.71 -31.18
C MET A 9 -0.60 63.50 -32.20
N GLU A 10 -1.90 63.13 -32.19
CA GLU A 10 -3.07 63.72 -32.86
C GLU A 10 -3.34 63.38 -34.33
N GLN A 11 -4.14 62.31 -34.55
CA GLN A 11 -5.26 62.30 -35.50
C GLN A 11 -5.92 60.90 -35.54
N CYS A 12 -6.91 60.70 -34.68
CA CYS A 12 -8.05 59.79 -34.92
C CYS A 12 -9.10 60.01 -33.81
N ARG A 13 -9.67 61.22 -33.83
CA ARG A 13 -10.89 61.57 -33.11
C ARG A 13 -11.83 62.14 -34.17
N ASN A 14 -13.06 61.62 -34.22
CA ASN A 14 -14.19 61.99 -35.08
C ASN A 14 -14.43 61.12 -36.33
N SER A 15 -15.15 60.03 -36.12
CA SER A 15 -16.24 59.59 -37.01
C SER A 15 -17.30 58.87 -36.17
N ASN A 16 -17.98 59.66 -35.32
CA ASN A 16 -19.27 59.31 -34.73
C ASN A 16 -20.29 60.26 -35.37
N GLU A 17 -21.10 59.77 -36.30
CA GLU A 17 -22.48 60.24 -36.48
C GLU A 17 -23.24 59.25 -37.38
N GLU A 18 -24.51 59.03 -37.01
CA GLU A 18 -25.55 58.24 -37.68
C GLU A 18 -25.65 56.72 -37.40
N ALA A 19 -26.06 56.39 -36.17
CA ALA A 19 -26.94 55.25 -35.90
C ALA A 19 -28.12 55.74 -35.02
N GLY A 20 -29.35 55.52 -35.50
CA GLY A 20 -30.59 56.09 -34.93
C GLY A 20 -30.99 55.54 -33.55
N PRO A 21 -31.99 56.17 -32.88
CA PRO A 21 -32.35 55.90 -31.48
C PRO A 21 -33.24 54.64 -31.31
N GLN A 22 -32.80 53.48 -31.81
CA GLN A 22 -33.50 52.20 -31.59
C GLN A 22 -32.64 51.06 -30.99
N ASP A 23 -31.33 51.22 -30.81
CA ASP A 23 -30.46 50.18 -30.25
C ASP A 23 -30.22 50.29 -28.72
N ALA A 24 -31.00 51.11 -28.02
CA ALA A 24 -30.93 51.24 -26.56
C ALA A 24 -32.05 50.47 -25.85
N LEU A 25 -32.21 49.18 -26.15
CA LEU A 25 -32.86 48.25 -25.22
C LEU A 25 -31.77 47.67 -24.31
N ILE A 26 -31.46 48.44 -23.27
CA ILE A 26 -30.78 47.97 -22.07
C ILE A 26 -31.61 46.78 -21.56
N SER A 27 -31.19 45.56 -21.87
CA SER A 27 -31.67 44.38 -21.17
C SER A 27 -31.25 44.56 -19.71
N GLU A 28 -32.21 44.73 -18.81
CA GLU A 28 -31.96 44.67 -17.38
C GLU A 28 -31.06 43.45 -17.09
N PRO A 29 -29.95 43.61 -16.34
CA PRO A 29 -29.21 42.46 -15.87
C PRO A 29 -30.11 41.76 -14.86
N VAL A 30 -30.84 40.74 -15.31
CA VAL A 30 -31.53 39.81 -14.41
C VAL A 30 -30.45 39.32 -13.46
N VAL A 31 -30.61 39.63 -12.17
CA VAL A 31 -29.73 39.18 -11.10
C VAL A 31 -29.62 37.68 -11.23
N ALA A 32 -28.53 37.21 -11.81
CA ALA A 32 -28.31 35.80 -12.04
C ALA A 32 -28.04 35.19 -10.66
N VAL A 33 -29.08 34.55 -10.11
CA VAL A 33 -29.02 34.02 -8.76
C VAL A 33 -28.18 32.75 -8.80
N GLY A 34 -26.89 32.87 -8.49
CA GLY A 34 -25.98 31.73 -8.39
C GLY A 34 -26.26 30.84 -7.16
N GLY A 35 -25.61 29.67 -7.12
CA GLY A 35 -25.68 28.72 -6.01
C GLY A 35 -27.05 28.01 -5.86
N PHE A 36 -27.38 27.58 -4.65
CA PHE A 36 -28.58 26.78 -4.36
C PHE A 36 -29.90 27.44 -4.78
N ARG A 37 -30.00 28.77 -4.68
CA ARG A 37 -31.19 29.51 -5.13
C ARG A 37 -31.37 29.47 -6.65
N GLY A 38 -30.28 29.40 -7.40
CA GLY A 38 -30.30 29.18 -8.85
C GLY A 38 -30.71 27.76 -9.26
N ILE A 39 -30.35 26.76 -8.45
CA ILE A 39 -30.79 25.36 -8.66
C ILE A 39 -32.31 25.27 -8.56
N THR A 40 -32.91 25.90 -7.54
CA THR A 40 -34.38 25.92 -7.39
C THR A 40 -35.10 26.71 -8.49
N ALA A 41 -34.41 27.66 -9.13
CA ALA A 41 -34.97 28.46 -10.21
C ALA A 41 -34.99 27.74 -11.57
N SER A 42 -34.23 26.66 -11.74
CA SER A 42 -34.19 25.86 -12.98
C SER A 42 -34.37 24.36 -12.69
N PRO A 43 -35.59 23.94 -12.31
CA PRO A 43 -35.84 22.58 -11.80
C PRO A 43 -35.57 21.49 -12.84
N TYR A 44 -35.75 21.77 -14.12
CA TYR A 44 -35.47 20.79 -15.18
C TYR A 44 -33.97 20.55 -15.37
N VAL A 45 -33.16 21.62 -15.36
CA VAL A 45 -31.69 21.51 -15.44
C VAL A 45 -31.13 20.83 -14.19
N ALA A 46 -31.64 21.21 -13.01
CA ALA A 46 -31.28 20.57 -11.76
C ALA A 46 -31.60 19.07 -11.75
N GLY A 47 -32.82 18.69 -12.17
CA GLY A 47 -33.20 17.28 -12.29
C GLY A 47 -32.36 16.51 -13.30
N ALA A 48 -32.03 17.11 -14.45
CA ALA A 48 -31.15 16.52 -15.44
C ALA A 48 -29.71 16.33 -14.91
N ALA A 49 -29.21 17.30 -14.15
CA ALA A 49 -27.90 17.21 -13.51
C ALA A 49 -27.88 16.13 -12.43
N ILE A 50 -28.83 16.12 -11.49
CA ILE A 50 -28.94 15.12 -10.42
C ILE A 50 -29.06 13.69 -10.97
N LEU A 51 -29.84 13.52 -12.04
CA LEU A 51 -29.93 12.22 -12.71
C LEU A 51 -28.59 11.81 -13.32
N SER A 52 -27.84 12.76 -13.88
CA SER A 52 -26.52 12.50 -14.44
C SER A 52 -25.50 12.16 -13.36
N THR A 53 -25.57 12.80 -12.17
CA THR A 53 -24.66 12.55 -11.04
C THR A 53 -24.79 11.15 -10.44
N VAL A 54 -25.84 10.39 -10.79
CA VAL A 54 -25.91 8.95 -10.49
C VAL A 54 -24.69 8.21 -11.08
N GLY A 55 -24.07 8.73 -12.15
CA GLY A 55 -22.80 8.20 -12.66
C GLY A 55 -21.68 8.25 -11.60
N GLY A 56 -21.51 9.39 -10.93
CA GLY A 56 -20.63 9.52 -9.76
C GLY A 56 -21.05 8.62 -8.59
N LEU A 57 -22.35 8.46 -8.35
CA LEU A 57 -22.84 7.55 -7.30
C LEU A 57 -22.38 6.11 -7.54
N LEU A 58 -22.41 5.62 -8.78
CA LEU A 58 -21.94 4.28 -9.14
C LEU A 58 -20.45 4.09 -8.86
N PHE A 59 -19.65 5.12 -9.15
CA PHE A 59 -18.24 5.11 -8.82
C PHE A 59 -18.03 4.98 -7.31
N GLY A 60 -18.64 5.85 -6.51
CA GLY A 60 -18.51 5.79 -5.06
C GLY A 60 -19.08 4.51 -4.45
N TYR A 61 -20.17 3.98 -5.03
CA TYR A 61 -20.77 2.72 -4.57
C TYR A 61 -19.78 1.57 -4.63
N ASP A 62 -19.06 1.40 -5.75
CA ASP A 62 -18.05 0.34 -5.86
C ASP A 62 -16.96 0.49 -4.78
N GLN A 63 -16.51 1.72 -4.51
CA GLN A 63 -15.48 1.93 -3.48
C GLN A 63 -15.95 1.54 -2.08
N GLY A 64 -17.19 1.89 -1.74
CA GLY A 64 -17.79 1.54 -0.45
C GLY A 64 -18.02 0.04 -0.27
N VAL A 65 -18.38 -0.69 -1.34
CA VAL A 65 -18.56 -2.16 -1.28
C VAL A 65 -17.24 -2.85 -0.95
N VAL A 66 -16.18 -2.52 -1.70
CA VAL A 66 -14.89 -3.22 -1.59
C VAL A 66 -14.28 -3.07 -0.20
N SER A 67 -14.42 -1.89 0.42
CA SER A 67 -13.88 -1.60 1.76
C SER A 67 -14.25 -2.65 2.82
N VAL A 68 -15.51 -3.08 2.83
CA VAL A 68 -16.01 -4.07 3.80
C VAL A 68 -15.85 -5.50 3.27
N VAL A 69 -16.07 -5.74 1.98
CA VAL A 69 -15.94 -7.09 1.37
C VAL A 69 -14.54 -7.67 1.59
N LEU A 70 -13.50 -6.85 1.52
CA LEU A 70 -12.10 -7.26 1.72
C LEU A 70 -11.74 -7.78 3.12
N VAL A 71 -12.62 -7.59 4.10
CA VAL A 71 -12.45 -8.07 5.48
C VAL A 71 -13.58 -9.03 5.90
N MET A 72 -14.47 -9.42 4.99
CA MET A 72 -15.51 -10.41 5.27
C MET A 72 -14.93 -11.83 5.30
N GLU A 73 -15.25 -12.58 6.34
CA GLU A 73 -14.82 -13.98 6.48
C GLU A 73 -15.32 -14.87 5.33
N SER A 74 -16.58 -14.73 4.91
CA SER A 74 -17.15 -15.51 3.81
C SER A 74 -16.47 -15.23 2.46
N PHE A 75 -16.09 -13.98 2.21
CA PHE A 75 -15.37 -13.61 0.99
C PHE A 75 -13.94 -14.17 0.99
N ILE A 76 -13.26 -14.12 2.14
CA ILE A 76 -11.94 -14.72 2.31
C ILE A 76 -12.00 -16.25 2.18
N ALA A 77 -13.07 -16.88 2.65
CA ALA A 77 -13.29 -18.32 2.49
C ALA A 77 -13.44 -18.73 1.01
N ASP A 78 -14.17 -17.94 0.21
CA ASP A 78 -14.35 -18.20 -1.22
C ASP A 78 -13.08 -17.86 -2.04
N PHE A 79 -12.29 -16.88 -1.59
CA PHE A 79 -11.08 -16.41 -2.25
C PHE A 79 -9.87 -16.37 -1.29
N PRO A 80 -9.33 -17.53 -0.87
CA PRO A 80 -8.29 -17.60 0.17
C PRO A 80 -6.97 -16.90 -0.20
N ARG A 81 -6.73 -16.66 -1.49
CA ARG A 81 -5.53 -15.99 -2.02
C ARG A 81 -5.36 -14.53 -1.58
N ILE A 82 -6.41 -13.90 -1.06
CA ILE A 82 -6.39 -12.52 -0.53
C ILE A 82 -6.49 -12.47 1.01
N GLY A 83 -6.40 -13.63 1.66
CA GLY A 83 -6.47 -13.75 3.11
C GLY A 83 -5.28 -13.09 3.84
N PRO A 84 -5.31 -13.09 5.17
CA PRO A 84 -4.31 -12.43 6.01
C PRO A 84 -2.89 -12.98 5.81
N HIS A 85 -2.73 -14.25 5.46
CA HIS A 85 -1.44 -14.90 5.18
C HIS A 85 -0.89 -14.65 3.77
N SER A 86 -1.51 -13.78 2.98
CA SER A 86 -1.02 -13.46 1.63
C SER A 86 -0.08 -12.25 1.66
N SER A 87 0.79 -12.13 0.65
CA SER A 87 1.70 -10.98 0.48
C SER A 87 1.00 -9.62 0.28
N GLY A 88 -0.33 -9.55 0.35
CA GLY A 88 -1.13 -8.36 0.10
C GLY A 88 -1.26 -8.00 -1.38
N PHE A 89 -0.37 -8.45 -2.26
CA PHE A 89 -0.37 -8.06 -3.67
C PHE A 89 -1.68 -8.41 -4.40
N LEU A 90 -2.19 -9.63 -4.22
CA LEU A 90 -3.45 -10.05 -4.85
C LEU A 90 -4.66 -9.30 -4.30
N LYS A 91 -4.63 -8.94 -3.01
CA LYS A 91 -5.63 -8.08 -2.38
C LYS A 91 -5.61 -6.68 -3.01
N GLY A 92 -4.42 -6.11 -3.19
CA GLY A 92 -4.21 -4.83 -3.87
C GLY A 92 -4.65 -4.87 -5.33
N LEU A 93 -4.30 -5.94 -6.05
CA LEU A 93 -4.70 -6.16 -7.44
C LEU A 93 -6.22 -6.25 -7.58
N LEU A 94 -6.90 -6.95 -6.69
CA LEU A 94 -8.36 -7.02 -6.69
C LEU A 94 -9.00 -5.64 -6.60
N THR A 95 -8.54 -4.81 -5.66
CA THR A 95 -9.02 -3.44 -5.52
C THR A 95 -8.72 -2.63 -6.77
N ALA A 96 -7.44 -2.59 -7.18
CA ALA A 96 -6.88 -1.69 -8.20
C ALA A 96 -7.40 -1.93 -9.63
N MET A 97 -7.87 -3.13 -9.95
CA MET A 97 -8.22 -3.49 -11.32
C MET A 97 -9.43 -2.70 -11.87
N ILE A 98 -10.28 -2.14 -11.01
CA ILE A 98 -11.37 -1.28 -11.46
C ILE A 98 -10.85 0.10 -11.91
N GLU A 99 -9.85 0.64 -11.23
CA GLU A 99 -9.20 1.91 -11.58
C GLU A 99 -8.41 1.77 -12.87
N PHE A 100 -7.77 0.61 -13.07
CA PHE A 100 -7.09 0.32 -14.33
C PHE A 100 -8.08 0.27 -15.51
N GLY A 101 -9.26 -0.32 -15.29
CA GLY A 101 -10.36 -0.25 -16.26
C GLY A 101 -10.82 1.19 -16.50
N ALA A 102 -10.96 1.98 -15.44
CA ALA A 102 -11.39 3.36 -15.51
C ALA A 102 -10.42 4.26 -16.29
N PHE A 103 -9.12 4.00 -16.19
CA PHE A 103 -8.11 4.64 -17.02
C PHE A 103 -8.38 4.46 -18.52
N PHE A 104 -8.61 3.22 -18.98
CA PHE A 104 -8.93 2.96 -20.39
C PHE A 104 -10.30 3.52 -20.80
N GLY A 105 -11.28 3.47 -19.89
CA GLY A 105 -12.59 4.07 -20.10
C GLY A 105 -12.52 5.58 -20.32
N ALA A 106 -11.76 6.29 -19.49
CA ALA A 106 -11.59 7.73 -19.58
C ALA A 106 -10.81 8.17 -20.83
N LEU A 107 -9.78 7.41 -21.23
CA LEU A 107 -8.91 7.76 -22.37
C LEU A 107 -9.68 7.87 -23.70
N ASN A 108 -10.60 6.95 -23.97
CA ASN A 108 -11.35 6.91 -25.22
C ASN A 108 -12.63 7.78 -25.20
N GLN A 109 -13.10 8.16 -24.01
CA GLN A 109 -14.44 8.74 -23.88
C GLN A 109 -14.58 10.09 -24.57
N GLY A 110 -13.53 10.91 -24.62
CA GLY A 110 -13.58 12.20 -25.32
C GLY A 110 -13.93 12.06 -26.79
N TRP A 111 -13.37 11.07 -27.48
CA TRP A 111 -13.67 10.82 -28.90
C TRP A 111 -15.10 10.32 -29.11
N ILE A 112 -15.56 9.38 -28.26
CA ILE A 112 -16.91 8.81 -28.35
C ILE A 112 -17.97 9.90 -28.11
N ALA A 113 -17.77 10.73 -27.07
CA ALA A 113 -18.68 11.81 -26.69
C ALA A 113 -18.80 12.89 -27.78
N ASP A 114 -17.68 13.25 -28.42
CA ASP A 114 -17.65 14.22 -29.52
C ASP A 114 -18.25 13.63 -30.81
N LYS A 115 -18.00 12.35 -31.10
CA LYS A 115 -18.48 11.69 -32.33
C LYS A 115 -19.98 11.42 -32.31
N TYR A 116 -20.52 10.78 -31.27
CA TYR A 116 -21.89 10.24 -31.26
C TYR A 116 -22.89 11.09 -30.47
N SER A 117 -22.51 11.51 -29.26
CA SER A 117 -23.18 12.45 -28.34
C SER A 117 -22.86 12.06 -26.90
N ARG A 118 -23.03 13.00 -25.97
CA ARG A 118 -22.87 12.75 -24.53
C ARG A 118 -23.90 11.76 -24.01
N LYS A 119 -25.17 11.90 -24.44
CA LYS A 119 -26.29 11.02 -24.08
C LYS A 119 -26.03 9.56 -24.44
N TYR A 120 -25.64 9.27 -25.70
CA TYR A 120 -25.35 7.89 -26.11
C TYR A 120 -24.10 7.33 -25.45
N SER A 121 -23.11 8.18 -25.18
CA SER A 121 -21.89 7.76 -24.49
C SER A 121 -22.15 7.35 -23.05
N ILE A 122 -23.08 8.02 -22.34
CA ILE A 122 -23.56 7.58 -21.01
C ILE A 122 -24.26 6.21 -21.11
N MET A 123 -25.13 6.00 -22.11
CA MET A 123 -25.83 4.72 -22.28
C MET A 123 -24.86 3.55 -22.53
N ILE A 124 -23.83 3.76 -23.36
CA ILE A 124 -22.79 2.74 -23.61
C ILE A 124 -22.02 2.46 -22.33
N ALA A 125 -21.63 3.50 -21.58
CA ALA A 125 -20.90 3.36 -20.33
C ALA A 125 -21.70 2.57 -19.28
N VAL A 126 -23.00 2.86 -19.15
CA VAL A 126 -23.92 2.10 -18.28
C VAL A 126 -24.01 0.64 -18.71
N ALA A 127 -24.12 0.36 -20.01
CA ALA A 127 -24.19 -1.02 -20.50
C ALA A 127 -22.92 -1.82 -20.17
N ILE A 128 -21.73 -1.22 -20.34
CA ILE A 128 -20.45 -1.83 -19.98
C ILE A 128 -20.36 -2.05 -18.47
N PHE A 129 -20.76 -1.06 -17.67
CA PHE A 129 -20.78 -1.16 -16.22
C PHE A 129 -21.72 -2.27 -15.72
N LEU A 130 -22.90 -2.42 -16.34
CA LEU A 130 -23.86 -3.48 -16.03
C LEU A 130 -23.28 -4.87 -16.29
N VAL A 131 -22.59 -5.06 -17.43
CA VAL A 131 -21.91 -6.34 -17.73
C VAL A 131 -20.87 -6.64 -16.66
N GLY A 132 -20.02 -5.67 -16.31
CA GLY A 132 -19.03 -5.83 -15.25
C GLY A 132 -19.67 -6.17 -13.90
N SER A 133 -20.77 -5.49 -13.54
CA SER A 133 -21.49 -5.70 -12.28
C SER A 133 -22.12 -7.10 -12.20
N ILE A 134 -22.77 -7.56 -13.27
CA ILE A 134 -23.35 -8.90 -13.35
C ILE A 134 -22.26 -9.96 -13.19
N LEU A 135 -21.11 -9.78 -13.85
CA LEU A 135 -19.97 -10.70 -13.73
C LEU A 135 -19.36 -10.69 -12.32
N GLN A 136 -19.31 -9.54 -11.65
CA GLN A 136 -18.85 -9.46 -10.25
C GLN A 136 -19.79 -10.23 -9.31
N THR A 137 -21.11 -10.04 -9.44
CA THR A 137 -22.11 -10.79 -8.66
C THR A 137 -22.05 -12.30 -8.92
N ALA A 138 -21.82 -12.69 -10.17
CA ALA A 138 -21.79 -14.09 -10.60
C ALA A 138 -20.40 -14.74 -10.46
N ALA A 139 -19.41 -14.06 -9.87
CA ALA A 139 -18.04 -14.56 -9.82
C ALA A 139 -17.94 -15.91 -9.08
N VAL A 140 -17.24 -16.85 -9.72
CA VAL A 140 -16.94 -18.20 -9.16
C VAL A 140 -15.43 -18.48 -9.06
N SER A 141 -14.61 -17.58 -9.60
CA SER A 141 -13.16 -17.69 -9.55
C SER A 141 -12.53 -16.32 -9.38
N PHE A 142 -11.37 -16.27 -8.74
CA PHE A 142 -10.64 -15.01 -8.52
C PHE A 142 -10.35 -14.28 -9.84
N SER A 143 -9.93 -15.01 -10.88
CA SER A 143 -9.66 -14.44 -12.21
C SER A 143 -10.91 -13.84 -12.86
N MET A 144 -12.07 -14.48 -12.71
CA MET A 144 -13.34 -13.94 -13.19
C MET A 144 -13.68 -12.63 -12.48
N LEU A 145 -13.47 -12.54 -11.17
CA LEU A 145 -13.71 -11.33 -10.39
C LEU A 145 -12.79 -10.18 -10.83
N ILE A 146 -11.51 -10.46 -11.04
CA ILE A 146 -10.53 -9.48 -11.56
C ILE A 146 -10.95 -8.93 -12.92
N ILE A 147 -11.32 -9.81 -13.86
CA ILE A 147 -11.76 -9.39 -15.20
C ILE A 147 -13.07 -8.62 -15.12
N ALA A 148 -14.00 -9.03 -14.25
CA ALA A 148 -15.27 -8.35 -14.04
C ALA A 148 -15.06 -6.92 -13.50
N ARG A 149 -14.10 -6.73 -12.57
CA ARG A 149 -13.69 -5.40 -12.08
C ARG A 149 -13.07 -4.55 -13.19
N LEU A 150 -12.20 -5.11 -14.03
CA LEU A 150 -11.66 -4.39 -15.19
C LEU A 150 -12.77 -3.89 -16.13
N ILE A 151 -13.73 -4.75 -16.47
CA ILE A 151 -14.85 -4.40 -17.36
C ILE A 151 -15.74 -3.33 -16.71
N GLY A 152 -16.12 -3.51 -15.44
CA GLY A 152 -16.90 -2.51 -14.69
C GLY A 152 -16.17 -1.17 -14.61
N GLY A 153 -14.86 -1.21 -14.43
CA GLY A 153 -13.97 -0.04 -14.42
C GLY A 153 -14.03 0.77 -15.70
N ILE A 154 -14.02 0.14 -16.87
CA ILE A 154 -14.17 0.84 -18.16
C ILE A 154 -15.47 1.66 -18.17
N GLY A 155 -16.56 1.11 -17.67
CA GLY A 155 -17.84 1.82 -17.52
C GLY A 155 -17.73 3.03 -16.57
N ILE A 156 -17.14 2.86 -15.39
CA ILE A 156 -16.90 3.95 -14.43
C ILE A 156 -16.04 5.06 -15.03
N GLY A 157 -14.93 4.71 -15.68
CA GLY A 157 -14.03 5.67 -16.32
C GLY A 157 -14.73 6.50 -17.39
N MET A 158 -15.56 5.86 -18.21
CA MET A 158 -16.38 6.55 -19.20
C MET A 158 -17.41 7.50 -18.55
N LEU A 159 -18.09 7.07 -17.48
CA LEU A 159 -19.05 7.89 -16.73
C LEU A 159 -18.38 9.11 -16.09
N SER A 160 -17.21 8.91 -15.46
CA SER A 160 -16.45 9.96 -14.77
C SER A 160 -16.03 11.13 -15.68
N MET A 161 -15.96 10.91 -17.00
CA MET A 161 -15.58 11.93 -17.97
C MET A 161 -16.79 12.55 -18.68
N VAL A 162 -17.78 11.73 -19.06
CA VAL A 162 -18.95 12.22 -19.81
C VAL A 162 -20.00 12.90 -18.95
N THR A 163 -20.19 12.47 -17.70
CA THR A 163 -21.21 13.02 -16.82
C THR A 163 -20.92 14.49 -16.49
N PRO A 164 -19.71 14.85 -15.99
CA PRO A 164 -19.38 16.26 -15.76
C PRO A 164 -19.44 17.10 -17.03
N MET A 165 -19.02 16.54 -18.17
CA MET A 165 -19.10 17.22 -19.47
C MET A 165 -20.55 17.53 -19.84
N TYR A 166 -21.45 16.56 -19.72
CA TYR A 166 -22.86 16.74 -20.01
C TYR A 166 -23.48 17.80 -19.09
N ILE A 167 -23.21 17.75 -17.77
CA ILE A 167 -23.65 18.76 -16.80
C ILE A 167 -23.15 20.15 -17.22
N SER A 168 -21.87 20.27 -17.59
CA SER A 168 -21.27 21.56 -17.98
C SER A 168 -21.86 22.18 -19.24
N GLU A 169 -22.45 21.37 -20.13
CA GLU A 169 -23.01 21.81 -21.41
C GLU A 169 -24.51 22.13 -21.34
N ILE A 170 -25.23 21.60 -20.35
CA ILE A 170 -26.65 21.91 -20.13
C ILE A 170 -26.84 23.01 -19.07
N ALA A 171 -25.89 23.15 -18.15
CA ALA A 171 -25.98 24.09 -17.04
C ALA A 171 -25.77 25.55 -17.49
N PRO A 172 -26.60 26.48 -17.00
CA PRO A 172 -26.33 27.89 -17.19
C PRO A 172 -25.06 28.28 -16.42
N PRO A 173 -24.29 29.29 -16.88
CA PRO A 173 -22.99 29.66 -16.31
C PRO A 173 -22.98 29.85 -14.79
N GLU A 174 -24.08 30.30 -14.21
CA GLU A 174 -24.14 30.80 -12.83
C GLU A 174 -24.35 29.72 -11.78
N ILE A 175 -24.82 28.52 -12.18
CA ILE A 175 -24.98 27.36 -11.29
C ILE A 175 -24.08 26.18 -11.70
N ARG A 176 -23.35 26.32 -12.82
CA ARG A 176 -22.49 25.26 -13.37
C ARG A 176 -21.48 24.74 -12.36
N GLY A 177 -20.81 25.64 -11.65
CA GLY A 177 -19.84 25.28 -10.60
C GLY A 177 -20.51 24.40 -9.54
N THR A 178 -21.62 24.85 -8.97
CA THR A 178 -22.37 24.10 -7.94
C THR A 178 -22.82 22.73 -8.42
N LEU A 179 -23.32 22.60 -9.66
CA LEU A 179 -23.74 21.32 -10.21
C LEU A 179 -22.57 20.35 -10.41
N LEU A 180 -21.37 20.84 -10.73
CA LEU A 180 -20.17 20.00 -10.80
C LEU A 180 -19.74 19.52 -9.40
N VAL A 181 -19.92 20.33 -8.35
CA VAL A 181 -19.66 19.88 -6.97
C VAL A 181 -20.68 18.84 -6.50
N MET A 182 -21.91 18.88 -7.01
CA MET A 182 -22.91 17.83 -6.72
C MET A 182 -22.48 16.46 -7.26
N GLU A 183 -21.65 16.40 -8.30
CA GLU A 183 -21.05 15.14 -8.76
C GLU A 183 -20.20 14.51 -7.65
N GLU A 184 -19.26 15.28 -7.08
CA GLU A 184 -18.40 14.81 -5.99
C GLU A 184 -19.22 14.42 -4.75
N LEU A 185 -20.25 15.21 -4.42
CA LEU A 185 -21.17 14.85 -3.35
C LEU A 185 -21.85 13.51 -3.62
N SER A 186 -22.28 13.27 -4.86
CA SER A 186 -22.93 12.03 -5.27
C SER A 186 -21.99 10.82 -5.17
N ILE A 187 -20.69 11.00 -5.49
CA ILE A 187 -19.65 9.98 -5.27
C ILE A 187 -19.60 9.60 -3.79
N VAL A 188 -19.42 10.57 -2.88
CA VAL A 188 -19.29 10.29 -1.45
C VAL A 188 -20.58 9.70 -0.85
N VAL A 189 -21.75 10.15 -1.31
CA VAL A 189 -23.03 9.53 -0.94
C VAL A 189 -23.06 8.05 -1.38
N GLY A 190 -22.56 7.74 -2.58
CA GLY A 190 -22.39 6.37 -3.05
C GLY A 190 -21.51 5.53 -2.12
N ILE A 191 -20.36 6.05 -1.70
CA ILE A 191 -19.43 5.39 -0.76
C ILE A 191 -20.15 5.06 0.55
N VAL A 192 -20.82 6.05 1.15
CA VAL A 192 -21.51 5.88 2.44
C VAL A 192 -22.64 4.85 2.33
N ILE A 193 -23.49 4.95 1.30
CA ILE A 193 -24.61 4.03 1.11
C ILE A 193 -24.10 2.59 0.92
N ALA A 194 -23.11 2.40 0.04
CA ALA A 194 -22.55 1.09 -0.23
C ALA A 194 -21.88 0.50 1.02
N PHE A 195 -21.11 1.30 1.76
CA PHE A 195 -20.47 0.87 2.98
C PHE A 195 -21.48 0.31 3.99
N TRP A 196 -22.55 1.07 4.29
CA TRP A 196 -23.54 0.65 5.28
C TRP A 196 -24.42 -0.51 4.81
N ILE A 197 -24.74 -0.58 3.51
CA ILE A 197 -25.39 -1.77 2.93
C ILE A 197 -24.51 -2.99 3.16
N THR A 198 -23.24 -2.90 2.80
CA THR A 198 -22.27 -4.00 2.86
C THR A 198 -21.97 -4.39 4.32
N PHE A 199 -21.92 -3.42 5.23
CA PHE A 199 -21.86 -3.66 6.67
C PHE A 199 -23.07 -4.45 7.18
N GLY A 200 -24.26 -4.20 6.62
CA GLY A 200 -25.47 -4.96 6.95
C GLY A 200 -25.49 -6.37 6.34
N THR A 201 -25.06 -6.53 5.09
CA THR A 201 -25.09 -7.83 4.41
C THR A 201 -24.11 -8.84 4.99
N ARG A 202 -23.06 -8.39 5.70
CA ARG A 202 -22.11 -9.28 6.37
C ARG A 202 -22.77 -10.26 7.36
N TYR A 203 -23.89 -9.86 7.95
CA TYR A 203 -24.65 -10.68 8.91
C TYR A 203 -25.51 -11.77 8.25
N LEU A 204 -25.65 -11.77 6.91
CA LEU A 204 -26.45 -12.78 6.21
C LEU A 204 -25.81 -14.18 6.20
N GLY A 205 -24.48 -14.25 6.36
CA GLY A 205 -23.71 -15.48 6.22
C GLY A 205 -23.67 -16.04 4.79
N GLY A 206 -22.68 -16.89 4.49
CA GLY A 206 -22.50 -17.53 3.19
C GLY A 206 -22.15 -16.55 2.04
N GLU A 207 -22.29 -17.02 0.79
CA GLU A 207 -21.84 -16.26 -0.39
C GLU A 207 -22.67 -14.98 -0.65
N TRP A 208 -23.94 -14.96 -0.23
CA TRP A 208 -24.82 -13.80 -0.43
C TRP A 208 -24.41 -12.59 0.39
N SER A 209 -23.57 -12.75 1.42
CA SER A 209 -23.09 -11.62 2.21
C SER A 209 -22.25 -10.64 1.38
N TRP A 210 -21.45 -11.15 0.41
CA TRP A 210 -20.61 -10.34 -0.47
C TRP A 210 -21.17 -10.21 -1.89
N ARG A 211 -21.95 -11.19 -2.39
CA ARG A 211 -22.61 -11.09 -3.71
C ARG A 211 -23.73 -10.04 -3.74
N LEU A 212 -24.50 -9.90 -2.65
CA LEU A 212 -25.65 -9.00 -2.61
C LEU A 212 -25.27 -7.52 -2.78
N PRO A 213 -24.22 -6.99 -2.11
CA PRO A 213 -23.72 -5.64 -2.38
C PRO A 213 -23.38 -5.40 -3.86
N PHE A 214 -22.64 -6.31 -4.49
CA PHE A 214 -22.35 -6.21 -5.94
C PHE A 214 -23.61 -6.26 -6.79
N PHE A 215 -24.62 -7.04 -6.41
CA PHE A 215 -25.89 -7.09 -7.12
C PHE A 215 -26.65 -5.76 -7.02
N ILE A 216 -26.68 -5.13 -5.85
CA ILE A 216 -27.45 -3.91 -5.61
C ILE A 216 -26.96 -2.75 -6.50
N GLN A 217 -25.67 -2.70 -6.86
CA GLN A 217 -25.11 -1.66 -7.73
C GLN A 217 -25.71 -1.64 -9.15
N ILE A 218 -26.35 -2.73 -9.58
CA ILE A 218 -27.08 -2.83 -10.86
C ILE A 218 -28.30 -1.88 -10.86
N ILE A 219 -28.95 -1.69 -9.71
CA ILE A 219 -30.18 -0.89 -9.58
C ILE A 219 -29.95 0.59 -9.96
N PRO A 220 -29.00 1.32 -9.33
CA PRO A 220 -28.72 2.70 -9.73
C PRO A 220 -28.20 2.80 -11.17
N ALA A 221 -27.51 1.78 -11.69
CA ALA A 221 -27.04 1.77 -13.07
C ALA A 221 -28.19 1.67 -14.07
N LEU A 222 -29.17 0.81 -13.83
CA LEU A 222 -30.39 0.74 -14.62
C LEU A 222 -31.20 2.03 -14.53
N LEU A 223 -31.31 2.64 -13.35
CA LEU A 223 -31.98 3.92 -13.15
C LEU A 223 -31.33 5.02 -13.99
N LEU A 224 -29.99 5.11 -14.00
CA LEU A 224 -29.27 6.04 -14.85
C LEU A 224 -29.49 5.74 -16.34
N GLY A 225 -29.39 4.48 -16.75
CA GLY A 225 -29.57 4.06 -18.16
C GLY A 225 -30.96 4.41 -18.71
N VAL A 226 -32.01 4.10 -17.95
CA VAL A 226 -33.40 4.46 -18.30
C VAL A 226 -33.60 5.97 -18.23
N GLY A 227 -33.06 6.61 -17.19
CA GLY A 227 -33.20 8.05 -16.98
C GLY A 227 -32.60 8.89 -18.10
N VAL A 228 -31.41 8.53 -18.58
CA VAL A 228 -30.69 9.23 -19.66
C VAL A 228 -31.47 9.21 -20.97
N TYR A 229 -32.31 8.20 -21.21
CA TYR A 229 -33.18 8.17 -22.39
C TYR A 229 -34.14 9.37 -22.45
N PHE A 230 -34.58 9.89 -21.30
CA PHE A 230 -35.49 11.04 -21.21
C PHE A 230 -34.78 12.40 -21.23
N LEU A 231 -33.46 12.41 -21.05
CA LEU A 231 -32.65 13.61 -21.06
C LEU A 231 -32.52 14.21 -22.48
N PRO A 232 -32.48 15.55 -22.60
CA PRO A 232 -32.22 16.21 -23.89
C PRO A 232 -30.79 15.94 -24.36
N PHE A 233 -30.55 16.15 -25.65
CA PHE A 233 -29.18 16.20 -26.17
C PHE A 233 -28.51 17.52 -25.76
N SER A 234 -27.19 17.50 -25.65
CA SER A 234 -26.41 18.71 -25.40
C SER A 234 -26.62 19.72 -26.54
N PRO A 235 -27.08 20.96 -26.25
CA PRO A 235 -27.24 22.00 -27.26
C PRO A 235 -25.92 22.34 -27.95
N ARG A 236 -24.83 22.41 -27.17
CA ARG A 236 -23.48 22.70 -27.65
C ARG A 236 -22.97 21.63 -28.61
N TRP A 237 -23.24 20.36 -28.29
CA TRP A 237 -22.92 19.24 -29.19
C TRP A 237 -23.69 19.34 -30.51
N LEU A 238 -25.01 19.61 -30.45
CA LEU A 238 -25.86 19.73 -31.64
C LEU A 238 -25.37 20.85 -32.56
N SER A 239 -25.03 22.03 -32.01
CA SER A 239 -24.47 23.13 -32.79
C SER A 239 -23.09 22.77 -33.39
N SER A 240 -22.24 22.01 -32.67
CA SER A 240 -20.97 21.49 -33.22
C SER A 240 -21.13 20.56 -34.43
N LYS A 241 -22.29 19.91 -34.56
CA LYS A 241 -22.66 19.07 -35.71
C LYS A 241 -23.38 19.85 -36.82
N GLY A 242 -23.55 21.17 -36.66
CA GLY A 242 -24.30 22.01 -37.60
C GLY A 242 -25.82 21.84 -37.50
N LYS A 243 -26.33 21.25 -36.42
CA LYS A 243 -27.76 21.02 -36.17
C LYS A 243 -28.34 22.13 -35.30
N ASP A 244 -28.24 23.38 -35.76
CA ASP A 244 -28.57 24.56 -34.96
C ASP A 244 -30.06 24.63 -34.56
N ASP A 245 -30.97 24.15 -35.40
CA ASP A 245 -32.41 24.10 -35.08
C ASP A 245 -32.72 23.08 -33.96
N GLU A 246 -32.06 21.93 -33.96
CA GLU A 246 -32.17 20.95 -32.88
C GLU A 246 -31.53 21.50 -31.60
N ALA A 247 -30.41 22.22 -31.72
CA ALA A 247 -29.74 22.86 -30.60
C ALA A 247 -30.65 23.89 -29.92
N LEU A 248 -31.35 24.71 -30.71
CA LEU A 248 -32.33 25.68 -30.21
C LEU A 248 -33.47 24.97 -29.46
N LYS A 249 -34.05 23.91 -30.03
CA LYS A 249 -35.11 23.11 -29.37
C LYS A 249 -34.63 22.50 -28.05
N ALA A 250 -33.41 21.97 -28.02
CA ALA A 250 -32.82 21.43 -26.80
C ALA A 250 -32.63 22.52 -25.73
N LEU A 251 -32.18 23.72 -26.14
CA LEU A 251 -32.01 24.87 -25.25
C LEU A 251 -33.33 25.40 -24.71
N THR A 252 -34.36 25.55 -25.56
CA THR A 252 -35.75 25.88 -25.19
C THR A 252 -36.29 24.90 -24.14
N LYS A 253 -36.05 23.59 -24.34
CA LYS A 253 -36.47 22.56 -23.37
C LYS A 253 -35.72 22.69 -22.04
N LEU A 254 -34.41 22.96 -22.07
CA LEU A 254 -33.58 23.13 -20.87
C LEU A 254 -33.94 24.37 -20.07
N ARG A 255 -34.11 25.52 -20.75
CA ARG A 255 -34.40 26.81 -20.12
C ARG A 255 -35.88 27.00 -19.78
N GLN A 256 -36.77 26.11 -20.26
CA GLN A 256 -38.23 26.20 -20.09
C GLN A 256 -38.81 27.54 -20.55
N LEU A 257 -38.25 28.09 -21.63
CA LEU A 257 -38.66 29.37 -22.24
C LEU A 257 -38.93 29.14 -23.74
N PRO A 258 -39.85 29.88 -24.37
CA PRO A 258 -40.16 29.73 -25.79
C PRO A 258 -38.98 30.14 -26.69
N ASP A 259 -38.93 29.58 -27.90
CA ASP A 259 -37.90 29.86 -28.93
C ASP A 259 -37.91 31.31 -29.46
N THR A 260 -38.99 32.06 -29.18
CA THR A 260 -39.12 33.49 -29.46
C THR A 260 -38.46 34.38 -28.41
N ASP A 261 -38.12 33.85 -27.23
CA ASP A 261 -37.48 34.65 -26.17
C ASP A 261 -36.10 35.14 -26.62
N ALA A 262 -35.87 36.44 -26.52
CA ALA A 262 -34.61 37.07 -26.91
C ALA A 262 -33.41 36.48 -26.15
N ARG A 263 -33.59 36.04 -24.90
CA ARG A 263 -32.54 35.45 -24.07
C ARG A 263 -32.04 34.12 -24.64
N ILE A 264 -32.95 33.23 -25.02
CA ILE A 264 -32.61 31.95 -25.65
C ILE A 264 -31.93 32.19 -27.00
N ARG A 265 -32.47 33.10 -27.82
CA ARG A 265 -31.89 33.38 -29.15
C ARG A 265 -30.47 33.95 -29.02
N ASN A 266 -30.24 34.81 -28.03
CA ASN A 266 -28.92 35.34 -27.75
C ASN A 266 -27.96 34.25 -27.25
N GLU A 267 -28.39 33.39 -26.31
CA GLU A 267 -27.58 32.27 -25.82
C GLU A 267 -27.25 31.26 -26.95
N ALA A 268 -28.23 30.92 -27.79
CA ALA A 268 -28.03 30.06 -28.95
C ALA A 268 -27.06 30.68 -29.98
N ARG A 269 -27.17 32.00 -30.23
CA ARG A 269 -26.24 32.72 -31.11
C ARG A 269 -24.82 32.70 -30.56
N GLN A 270 -24.63 33.04 -29.28
CA GLN A 270 -23.32 33.03 -28.62
C GLN A 270 -22.68 31.63 -28.66
N MET A 271 -23.45 30.57 -28.38
CA MET A 271 -22.95 29.20 -28.48
C MET A 271 -22.51 28.84 -29.91
N ARG A 272 -23.29 29.24 -30.92
CA ARG A 272 -22.97 28.99 -32.34
C ARG A 272 -21.68 29.72 -32.74
N GLU A 273 -21.54 30.97 -32.36
CA GLU A 273 -20.33 31.77 -32.60
C GLU A 273 -19.11 31.14 -31.91
N GLU A 274 -19.24 30.68 -30.66
CA GLU A 274 -18.18 29.98 -29.93
C GLU A 274 -17.74 28.69 -30.64
N VAL A 275 -18.71 27.89 -31.13
CA VAL A 275 -18.45 26.65 -31.87
C VAL A 275 -17.74 26.92 -33.20
N ILE A 276 -18.18 27.91 -33.96
CA ILE A 276 -17.55 28.31 -35.24
C ILE A 276 -16.12 28.78 -34.97
N HIS A 277 -15.93 29.62 -33.95
CA HIS A 277 -14.61 30.14 -33.59
C HIS A 277 -13.62 29.02 -33.21
N ILE A 278 -14.05 28.03 -32.41
CA ILE A 278 -13.21 26.85 -32.08
C ILE A 278 -12.86 26.08 -33.36
N ARG A 279 -13.82 25.90 -34.25
CA ARG A 279 -13.60 25.22 -35.53
C ARG A 279 -12.57 25.98 -36.37
N GLU A 280 -12.66 27.29 -36.47
CA GLU A 280 -11.68 28.14 -37.16
C GLU A 280 -10.28 28.03 -36.56
N ILE A 281 -10.13 28.03 -35.24
CA ILE A 281 -8.83 27.83 -34.57
C ILE A 281 -8.23 26.48 -34.97
N HIS A 282 -9.04 25.41 -34.98
CA HIS A 282 -8.58 24.09 -35.39
C HIS A 282 -8.19 24.03 -36.87
N LEU A 283 -8.96 24.72 -37.74
CA LEU A 283 -8.66 24.82 -39.17
C LEU A 283 -7.33 25.55 -39.41
N GLN A 284 -7.09 26.67 -38.71
CA GLN A 284 -5.86 27.47 -38.84
C GLN A 284 -4.61 26.71 -38.36
N ARG A 285 -4.72 25.93 -37.27
CA ARG A 285 -3.58 25.19 -36.70
C ARG A 285 -3.25 23.90 -37.45
N HIS A 286 -4.26 23.22 -38.00
CA HIS A 286 -4.12 21.87 -38.57
C HIS A 286 -4.71 21.76 -39.98
N GLU A 287 -4.52 22.79 -40.80
CA GLU A 287 -5.08 22.88 -42.16
C GLU A 287 -4.80 21.64 -43.03
N SER A 288 -3.59 21.07 -42.90
CA SER A 288 -3.15 19.91 -43.67
C SER A 288 -3.76 18.56 -43.24
N ILE A 289 -4.43 18.51 -42.09
CA ILE A 289 -4.83 17.24 -41.42
C ILE A 289 -6.36 17.12 -41.28
N ILE A 290 -7.12 18.15 -41.62
CA ILE A 290 -8.59 18.25 -41.51
C ILE A 290 -9.37 17.07 -42.09
N ASN A 291 -8.90 16.53 -43.22
CA ASN A 291 -9.63 15.48 -43.95
C ASN A 291 -9.67 14.14 -43.22
N SER A 292 -8.86 13.96 -42.16
CA SER A 292 -8.88 12.76 -41.33
C SER A 292 -9.23 13.11 -39.89
N ALA A 293 -10.48 12.77 -39.49
CA ALA A 293 -10.96 12.99 -38.14
C ALA A 293 -10.04 12.40 -37.06
N MET A 294 -9.45 11.22 -37.32
CA MET A 294 -8.53 10.57 -36.38
C MET A 294 -7.19 11.32 -36.27
N LYS A 295 -6.63 11.80 -37.38
CA LYS A 295 -5.36 12.55 -37.32
C LYS A 295 -5.55 13.94 -36.69
N LEU A 296 -6.69 14.59 -36.95
CA LEU A 296 -7.05 15.85 -36.30
C LEU A 296 -7.18 15.65 -34.78
N GLU A 297 -7.85 14.58 -34.36
CA GLU A 297 -7.96 14.21 -32.95
C GLU A 297 -6.58 14.04 -32.31
N LEU A 298 -5.71 13.21 -32.89
CA LEU A 298 -4.33 13.03 -32.39
C LEU A 298 -3.54 14.33 -32.32
N ALA A 299 -3.75 15.23 -33.28
CA ALA A 299 -3.12 16.55 -33.28
C ALA A 299 -3.61 17.42 -32.12
N LEU A 300 -4.91 17.41 -31.81
CA LEU A 300 -5.48 18.12 -30.65
C LEU A 300 -4.97 17.57 -29.31
N TRP A 301 -4.79 16.26 -29.19
CA TRP A 301 -4.12 15.66 -28.02
C TRP A 301 -2.68 16.16 -27.90
N ARG A 302 -1.95 16.28 -29.02
CA ARG A 302 -0.59 16.83 -29.04
C ARG A 302 -0.58 18.32 -28.65
N ASP A 303 -1.57 19.09 -29.06
CA ASP A 303 -1.69 20.52 -28.74
C ASP A 303 -1.83 20.77 -27.24
N CYS A 304 -2.38 19.83 -26.46
CA CYS A 304 -2.36 19.92 -25.00
C CYS A 304 -0.93 19.99 -24.43
N PHE A 305 0.06 19.44 -25.14
CA PHE A 305 1.47 19.46 -24.74
C PHE A 305 2.29 20.53 -25.45
N ALA A 306 1.66 21.38 -26.28
CA ALA A 306 2.33 22.51 -26.90
C ALA A 306 2.67 23.60 -25.88
N SER A 307 3.65 24.46 -26.21
CA SER A 307 4.20 25.47 -25.28
C SER A 307 3.16 26.47 -24.75
N ASP A 308 2.05 26.66 -25.46
CA ASP A 308 0.94 27.55 -25.07
C ASP A 308 0.02 26.94 -24.00
N SER A 309 -0.05 25.61 -23.94
CA SER A 309 -1.01 24.87 -23.11
C SER A 309 -0.34 23.96 -22.07
N ILE A 310 0.95 23.66 -22.22
CA ILE A 310 1.70 22.71 -21.37
C ILE A 310 1.65 23.06 -19.87
N LYS A 311 1.64 24.36 -19.52
CA LYS A 311 1.52 24.81 -18.12
C LYS A 311 0.14 24.45 -17.52
N ARG A 312 -0.92 24.58 -18.31
CA ARG A 312 -2.29 24.21 -17.90
C ARG A 312 -2.41 22.69 -17.78
N THR A 313 -1.84 21.97 -18.73
CA THR A 313 -1.77 20.50 -18.70
C THR A 313 -1.00 19.98 -17.49
N HIS A 314 0.16 20.57 -17.17
CA HIS A 314 0.91 20.21 -15.97
C HIS A 314 0.09 20.43 -14.70
N ILE A 315 -0.54 21.60 -14.53
CA ILE A 315 -1.36 21.87 -13.34
C ILE A 315 -2.50 20.85 -13.23
N GLY A 316 -3.19 20.56 -14.34
CA GLY A 316 -4.29 19.60 -14.38
C GLY A 316 -3.86 18.15 -14.09
N VAL A 317 -2.66 17.73 -14.52
CA VAL A 317 -2.13 16.38 -14.25
C VAL A 317 -1.62 16.26 -12.82
N VAL A 318 -0.87 17.27 -12.36
CA VAL A 318 -0.20 17.27 -11.05
C VAL A 318 -1.20 17.41 -9.91
N ILE A 319 -2.27 18.19 -10.07
CA ILE A 319 -3.30 18.28 -9.03
C ILE A 319 -4.01 16.94 -8.82
N MET A 320 -4.29 16.22 -9.91
CA MET A 320 -4.89 14.88 -9.85
C MET A 320 -3.91 13.86 -9.28
N PHE A 321 -2.63 13.94 -9.62
CA PHE A 321 -1.57 13.14 -8.99
C PHE A 321 -1.57 13.34 -7.47
N PHE A 322 -1.49 14.58 -7.00
CA PHE A 322 -1.44 14.87 -5.57
C PHE A 322 -2.73 14.47 -4.84
N GLN A 323 -3.90 14.61 -5.46
CA GLN A 323 -5.15 14.14 -4.87
C GLN A 323 -5.07 12.65 -4.51
N GLN A 324 -4.49 11.82 -5.38
CA GLN A 324 -4.34 10.38 -5.12
C GLN A 324 -3.21 10.09 -4.12
N PHE A 325 -2.07 10.76 -4.26
CA PHE A 325 -0.88 10.54 -3.43
C PHE A 325 -0.96 11.15 -2.02
N VAL A 326 -1.98 11.96 -1.75
CA VAL A 326 -2.38 12.35 -0.40
C VAL A 326 -2.88 11.14 0.42
N GLY A 327 -3.17 10.00 -0.23
CA GLY A 327 -3.42 8.71 0.42
C GLY A 327 -4.90 8.37 0.62
N ILE A 328 -5.81 9.14 0.04
CA ILE A 328 -7.25 9.02 0.32
C ILE A 328 -7.83 7.64 -0.01
N ASN A 329 -7.43 7.02 -1.13
CA ASN A 329 -7.98 5.71 -1.50
C ASN A 329 -7.52 4.59 -0.56
N ALA A 330 -6.31 4.70 -0.01
CA ALA A 330 -5.85 3.76 1.01
C ALA A 330 -6.77 3.81 2.24
N LEU A 331 -7.20 5.01 2.64
CA LEU A 331 -8.15 5.20 3.73
C LEU A 331 -9.54 4.68 3.39
N ILE A 332 -10.05 4.91 2.18
CA ILE A 332 -11.39 4.46 1.81
C ILE A 332 -11.44 2.94 1.70
N TYR A 333 -10.51 2.32 0.96
CA TYR A 333 -10.51 0.87 0.71
C TYR A 333 -10.06 0.02 1.89
N TYR A 334 -9.13 0.53 2.71
CA TYR A 334 -8.50 -0.27 3.75
C TYR A 334 -8.69 0.33 5.15
N SER A 335 -9.66 1.24 5.34
CA SER A 335 -9.93 1.83 6.66
C SER A 335 -10.16 0.82 7.77
N PRO A 336 -10.90 -0.30 7.60
CA PRO A 336 -11.03 -1.28 8.67
C PRO A 336 -9.66 -1.84 9.10
N THR A 337 -8.81 -2.17 8.12
CA THR A 337 -7.45 -2.65 8.39
C THR A 337 -6.58 -1.58 9.06
N LEU A 338 -6.72 -0.31 8.69
CA LEU A 338 -5.98 0.79 9.33
C LEU A 338 -6.46 1.06 10.76
N PHE A 339 -7.76 0.96 11.03
CA PHE A 339 -8.27 1.05 12.40
C PHE A 339 -7.83 -0.13 13.26
N ALA A 340 -7.69 -1.32 12.67
CA ALA A 340 -7.12 -2.47 13.37
C ALA A 340 -5.70 -2.17 13.87
N ARG A 341 -4.89 -1.47 13.05
CA ARG A 341 -3.53 -1.02 13.42
C ARG A 341 -3.50 -0.02 14.56
N MET A 342 -4.61 0.68 14.81
CA MET A 342 -4.76 1.61 15.93
C MET A 342 -5.30 0.92 17.18
N GLY A 343 -5.32 -0.42 17.25
CA GLY A 343 -5.73 -1.17 18.44
C GLY A 343 -7.25 -1.29 18.64
N LEU A 344 -8.06 -0.97 17.62
CA LEU A 344 -9.51 -1.11 17.70
C LEU A 344 -9.93 -2.58 17.51
N GLN A 345 -10.94 -3.02 18.25
CA GLN A 345 -11.56 -4.34 18.07
C GLN A 345 -12.35 -4.43 16.74
N SER A 346 -12.50 -5.64 16.19
CA SER A 346 -13.04 -5.90 14.85
C SER A 346 -14.37 -5.19 14.52
N GLU A 347 -15.32 -5.18 15.45
CA GLU A 347 -16.60 -4.46 15.29
C GLU A 347 -16.39 -2.94 15.23
N MET A 348 -15.56 -2.40 16.12
CA MET A 348 -15.28 -0.96 16.19
C MET A 348 -14.50 -0.47 14.97
N GLN A 349 -13.61 -1.30 14.39
CA GLN A 349 -12.89 -0.98 13.15
C GLN A 349 -13.85 -0.67 12.00
N LEU A 350 -14.87 -1.51 11.82
CA LEU A 350 -15.88 -1.35 10.78
C LEU A 350 -16.81 -0.15 11.06
N VAL A 351 -17.26 0.01 12.30
CA VAL A 351 -18.11 1.16 12.68
C VAL A 351 -17.37 2.48 12.47
N MET A 352 -16.10 2.57 12.89
CA MET A 352 -15.28 3.77 12.71
C MET A 352 -14.96 4.03 11.23
N SER A 353 -14.79 3.00 10.41
CA SER A 353 -14.68 3.14 8.94
C SER A 353 -15.96 3.72 8.33
N GLY A 354 -17.14 3.31 8.80
CA GLY A 354 -18.41 3.92 8.40
C GLY A 354 -18.53 5.39 8.80
N ILE A 355 -18.13 5.72 10.04
CA ILE A 355 -18.10 7.11 10.54
C ILE A 355 -17.09 7.96 9.75
N LEU A 356 -15.94 7.39 9.39
CA LEU A 356 -14.91 8.03 8.57
C LEU A 356 -15.48 8.49 7.22
N ASN A 357 -16.30 7.64 6.57
CA ASN A 357 -16.98 8.01 5.32
C ASN A 357 -18.08 9.08 5.52
N ILE A 358 -18.77 9.08 6.67
CA ILE A 358 -19.73 10.15 7.01
C ILE A 358 -19.01 11.49 7.24
N CYS A 359 -17.84 11.48 7.88
CA CYS A 359 -16.99 12.66 8.04
C CYS A 359 -16.57 13.25 6.68
N GLN A 360 -16.23 12.38 5.71
CA GLN A 360 -15.97 12.80 4.33
C GLN A 360 -17.18 13.48 3.71
N LEU A 361 -18.38 12.92 3.89
CA LEU A 361 -19.63 13.47 3.37
C LEU A 361 -19.88 14.88 3.92
N PHE A 362 -19.67 15.08 5.23
CA PHE A 362 -19.76 16.40 5.84
C PHE A 362 -18.74 17.38 5.26
N GLY A 363 -17.50 16.94 5.08
CA GLY A 363 -16.44 17.72 4.43
C GLY A 363 -16.83 18.18 3.03
N VAL A 364 -17.26 17.26 2.16
CA VAL A 364 -17.68 17.59 0.79
C VAL A 364 -18.93 18.46 0.78
N ALA A 365 -19.91 18.22 1.63
CA ALA A 365 -21.10 19.07 1.74
C ALA A 365 -20.73 20.51 2.12
N SER A 366 -19.72 20.71 2.97
CA SER A 366 -19.23 22.06 3.31
C SER A 366 -18.61 22.79 2.11
N SER A 367 -17.99 22.05 1.17
CA SER A 367 -17.34 22.61 -0.01
C SER A 367 -18.31 23.35 -0.95
N LEU A 368 -19.59 22.96 -0.96
CA LEU A 368 -20.65 23.61 -1.73
C LEU A 368 -20.81 25.10 -1.38
N PHE A 369 -20.46 25.48 -0.16
CA PHE A 369 -20.57 26.86 0.32
C PHE A 369 -19.23 27.59 0.34
N THR A 370 -18.12 26.86 0.51
CA THR A 370 -16.79 27.46 0.70
C THR A 370 -16.03 27.67 -0.61
N MET A 371 -16.21 26.81 -1.61
CA MET A 371 -15.38 26.80 -2.83
C MET A 371 -15.50 28.08 -3.67
N ASP A 372 -16.71 28.61 -3.80
CA ASP A 372 -16.96 29.84 -4.55
C ASP A 372 -16.66 31.10 -3.72
N ARG A 373 -16.67 30.99 -2.38
CA ARG A 373 -16.42 32.14 -1.48
C ARG A 373 -14.94 32.38 -1.21
N TYR A 374 -14.17 31.32 -0.96
CA TYR A 374 -12.75 31.42 -0.57
C TYR A 374 -11.78 31.17 -1.74
N GLY A 375 -12.29 30.66 -2.86
CA GLY A 375 -11.48 30.30 -4.01
C GLY A 375 -10.70 28.99 -3.82
N ARG A 376 -10.13 28.48 -4.91
CA ARG A 376 -9.59 27.11 -4.98
C ARG A 376 -8.20 26.98 -4.34
N ARG A 377 -7.30 27.93 -4.60
CA ARG A 377 -5.91 27.90 -4.11
C ARG A 377 -5.81 27.95 -2.57
N PRO A 378 -6.50 28.86 -1.85
CA PRO A 378 -6.45 28.88 -0.38
C PRO A 378 -6.98 27.59 0.25
N LEU A 379 -8.05 27.02 -0.32
CA LEU A 379 -8.62 25.75 0.17
C LEU A 379 -7.62 24.59 0.05
N LEU A 380 -6.91 24.46 -1.08
CA LEU A 380 -5.87 23.44 -1.23
C LEU A 380 -4.72 23.62 -0.25
N MET A 381 -4.22 24.86 -0.09
CA MET A 381 -3.10 25.15 0.82
C MET A 381 -3.46 24.88 2.29
N LEU A 382 -4.63 25.36 2.73
CA LEU A 382 -5.11 25.16 4.09
C LEU A 382 -5.44 23.68 4.35
N GLY A 383 -6.05 23.02 3.36
CA GLY A 383 -6.32 21.59 3.38
C GLY A 383 -5.04 20.77 3.55
N SER A 384 -4.02 21.02 2.72
CA SER A 384 -2.72 20.35 2.84
C SER A 384 -2.09 20.56 4.20
N PHE A 385 -2.13 21.77 4.76
CA PHE A 385 -1.55 22.06 6.07
C PHE A 385 -2.16 21.20 7.19
N PHE A 386 -3.50 21.16 7.30
CA PHE A 386 -4.18 20.38 8.34
C PHE A 386 -4.11 18.87 8.10
N MET A 387 -4.13 18.43 6.84
CA MET A 387 -3.93 17.01 6.50
C MET A 387 -2.52 16.54 6.89
N THR A 388 -1.49 17.35 6.65
CA THR A 388 -0.10 17.05 7.06
C THR A 388 0.00 16.93 8.58
N ILE A 389 -0.59 17.86 9.34
CA ILE A 389 -0.63 17.77 10.81
C ILE A 389 -1.26 16.45 11.25
N SER A 390 -2.40 16.09 10.66
CA SER A 390 -3.11 14.86 11.00
C SER A 390 -2.25 13.61 10.73
N HIS A 391 -1.60 13.54 9.56
CA HIS A 391 -0.70 12.43 9.22
C HIS A 391 0.52 12.34 10.14
N VAL A 392 1.18 13.47 10.42
CA VAL A 392 2.35 13.51 11.31
C VAL A 392 1.97 13.05 12.72
N MET A 393 0.81 13.49 13.23
CA MET A 393 0.32 13.08 14.53
C MET A 393 -0.01 11.58 14.59
N ILE A 394 -0.69 11.04 13.58
CA ILE A 394 -0.97 9.60 13.50
C ILE A 394 0.33 8.81 13.43
N ALA A 395 1.27 9.20 12.57
CA ALA A 395 2.56 8.53 12.44
C ALA A 395 3.35 8.53 13.76
N ALA A 396 3.39 9.67 14.46
CA ALA A 396 4.07 9.77 15.75
C ALA A 396 3.41 8.89 16.82
N LEU A 397 2.08 8.88 16.91
CA LEU A 397 1.35 8.08 17.91
C LEU A 397 1.49 6.58 17.65
N VAL A 398 1.35 6.15 16.39
CA VAL A 398 1.56 4.74 16.01
C VAL A 398 3.00 4.33 16.28
N CYS A 399 3.98 5.15 15.92
CA CYS A 399 5.40 4.87 16.19
C CYS A 399 5.70 4.70 17.70
N LEU A 400 5.07 5.53 18.55
CA LEU A 400 5.35 5.58 19.99
C LEU A 400 4.53 4.59 20.82
N PHE A 401 3.39 4.11 20.34
CA PHE A 401 2.43 3.35 21.18
C PHE A 401 1.89 2.08 20.53
N SER A 402 2.27 1.73 19.29
CA SER A 402 1.72 0.56 18.60
C SER A 402 1.99 -0.79 19.28
N TYR A 403 3.00 -0.88 20.16
CA TYR A 403 3.34 -2.12 20.88
C TYR A 403 2.34 -2.47 21.99
N ASP A 404 1.64 -1.47 22.54
CA ASP A 404 0.73 -1.69 23.67
C ASP A 404 -0.38 -0.66 23.66
N TRP A 405 -1.35 -0.90 22.78
CA TRP A 405 -2.58 -0.12 22.72
C TRP A 405 -3.48 -0.33 23.94
N GLU A 406 -3.35 -1.46 24.66
CA GLU A 406 -4.17 -1.73 25.85
C GLU A 406 -3.82 -0.75 26.97
N SER A 407 -2.52 -0.55 27.24
CA SER A 407 -2.07 0.45 28.22
C SER A 407 -2.19 1.89 27.73
N HIS A 408 -2.21 2.10 26.40
CA HIS A 408 -2.22 3.42 25.77
C HIS A 408 -3.49 3.71 24.95
N ALA A 409 -4.65 3.24 25.42
CA ALA A 409 -5.92 3.39 24.70
C ALA A 409 -6.26 4.85 24.31
N THR A 410 -5.86 5.83 25.13
CA THR A 410 -6.04 7.26 24.80
C THR A 410 -5.29 7.65 23.53
N ALA A 411 -4.05 7.17 23.34
CA ALA A 411 -3.25 7.46 22.14
C ALA A 411 -3.86 6.84 20.88
N ALA A 412 -4.43 5.63 20.99
CA ALA A 412 -5.20 4.99 19.92
C ALA A 412 -6.39 5.89 19.49
N TRP A 413 -7.21 6.33 20.44
CA TRP A 413 -8.38 7.17 20.15
C TRP A 413 -8.02 8.56 19.63
N VAL A 414 -6.89 9.14 20.06
CA VAL A 414 -6.38 10.39 19.49
C VAL A 414 -5.96 10.17 18.03
N SER A 415 -5.34 9.04 17.69
CA SER A 415 -5.02 8.68 16.30
C SER A 415 -6.27 8.56 15.43
N VAL A 416 -7.31 7.90 15.95
CA VAL A 416 -8.64 7.84 15.31
C VAL A 416 -9.22 9.24 15.07
N ALA A 417 -9.17 10.12 16.07
CA ALA A 417 -9.70 11.48 15.95
C ALA A 417 -8.97 12.29 14.85
N PHE A 418 -7.63 12.21 14.79
CA PHE A 418 -6.87 12.86 13.70
C PHE A 418 -7.21 12.27 12.33
N LEU A 419 -7.50 10.97 12.24
CA LEU A 419 -7.92 10.36 10.98
C LEU A 419 -9.29 10.87 10.52
N LEU A 420 -10.24 11.05 11.44
CA LEU A 420 -11.55 11.65 11.15
C LEU A 420 -11.41 13.13 10.73
N ILE A 421 -10.57 13.90 11.42
CA ILE A 421 -10.27 15.29 11.06
C ILE A 421 -9.67 15.35 9.65
N TYR A 422 -8.72 14.47 9.34
CA TYR A 422 -8.15 14.37 8.00
C TYR A 422 -9.25 14.19 6.94
N MET A 423 -10.22 13.30 7.15
CA MET A 423 -11.29 13.08 6.17
C MET A 423 -12.20 14.29 5.97
N VAL A 424 -12.55 15.00 7.05
CA VAL A 424 -13.35 16.24 6.94
C VAL A 424 -12.58 17.29 6.13
N VAL A 425 -11.30 17.48 6.46
CA VAL A 425 -10.44 18.46 5.78
C VAL A 425 -10.23 18.09 4.31
N PHE A 426 -9.98 16.82 4.01
CA PHE A 426 -9.86 16.31 2.64
C PHE A 426 -11.14 16.61 1.85
N GLY A 427 -12.31 16.22 2.38
CA GLY A 427 -13.60 16.46 1.73
C GLY A 427 -13.88 17.95 1.49
N ALA A 428 -13.50 18.82 2.42
CA ALA A 428 -13.68 20.27 2.29
C ALA A 428 -12.68 20.95 1.31
N SER A 429 -11.62 20.26 0.90
CA SER A 429 -10.53 20.82 0.09
C SER A 429 -10.16 19.95 -1.12
N TRP A 430 -9.33 18.93 -0.91
CA TRP A 430 -8.75 18.08 -1.96
C TRP A 430 -9.72 17.09 -2.59
N GLY A 431 -10.91 16.87 -2.03
CA GLY A 431 -11.98 16.10 -2.70
C GLY A 431 -12.47 16.80 -3.98
N PRO A 432 -13.19 17.93 -3.86
CA PRO A 432 -13.87 18.52 -5.01
C PRO A 432 -12.98 19.42 -5.89
N VAL A 433 -11.97 20.07 -5.32
CA VAL A 433 -11.18 21.08 -6.06
C VAL A 433 -10.42 20.49 -7.26
N PRO A 434 -9.74 19.33 -7.16
CA PRO A 434 -9.06 18.70 -8.29
C PRO A 434 -9.99 18.30 -9.44
N TRP A 435 -11.27 18.02 -9.18
CA TRP A 435 -12.26 17.72 -10.21
C TRP A 435 -12.79 18.99 -10.91
N ALA A 436 -12.95 20.09 -10.18
CA ALA A 436 -13.39 21.37 -10.74
C ALA A 436 -12.28 22.05 -11.56
N MET A 437 -11.05 22.09 -11.04
CA MET A 437 -9.96 22.93 -11.56
C MET A 437 -9.58 22.65 -13.03
N PRO A 438 -9.43 21.40 -13.51
CA PRO A 438 -9.12 21.12 -14.91
C PRO A 438 -10.09 21.82 -15.87
N SER A 439 -11.39 21.76 -15.59
CA SER A 439 -12.40 22.39 -16.45
C SER A 439 -12.30 23.92 -16.52
N GLU A 440 -11.76 24.55 -15.45
CA GLU A 440 -11.57 25.99 -15.31
C GLU A 440 -10.24 26.48 -15.91
N ILE A 441 -9.17 25.68 -15.84
CA ILE A 441 -7.83 26.07 -16.30
C ILE A 441 -7.60 25.81 -17.79
N PHE A 442 -8.28 24.86 -18.42
CA PHE A 442 -8.06 24.58 -19.83
C PHE A 442 -8.78 25.59 -20.73
N ARG A 443 -8.13 25.94 -21.84
CA ARG A 443 -8.76 26.74 -22.90
C ARG A 443 -9.94 25.98 -23.49
N THR A 444 -10.96 26.70 -23.94
CA THR A 444 -12.21 26.13 -24.43
C THR A 444 -12.04 25.12 -25.57
N ASP A 445 -11.11 25.37 -26.49
CA ASP A 445 -10.79 24.51 -27.64
C ASP A 445 -10.18 23.16 -27.24
N LEU A 446 -9.34 23.15 -26.20
CA LEU A 446 -8.65 21.96 -25.70
C LEU A 446 -9.26 21.38 -24.42
N ARG A 447 -10.33 21.99 -23.88
CA ARG A 447 -10.88 21.66 -22.55
C ARG A 447 -11.22 20.19 -22.40
N ALA A 448 -11.93 19.62 -23.38
CA ALA A 448 -12.34 18.22 -23.33
C ALA A 448 -11.14 17.26 -23.24
N LYS A 449 -10.09 17.51 -24.03
CA LYS A 449 -8.87 16.67 -24.04
C LYS A 449 -8.03 16.89 -22.79
N GLY A 450 -7.88 18.15 -22.36
CA GLY A 450 -7.16 18.49 -21.13
C GLY A 450 -7.78 17.86 -19.88
N VAL A 451 -9.10 17.94 -19.73
CA VAL A 451 -9.83 17.28 -18.64
C VAL A 451 -9.64 15.76 -18.72
N ALA A 452 -9.70 15.17 -19.92
CA ALA A 452 -9.46 13.73 -20.09
C ALA A 452 -8.05 13.31 -19.66
N ILE A 453 -7.00 14.08 -20.00
CA ILE A 453 -5.62 13.84 -19.56
C ILE A 453 -5.53 13.90 -18.02
N SER A 454 -6.15 14.90 -17.40
CA SER A 454 -6.24 15.02 -15.95
C SER A 454 -6.92 13.81 -15.30
N THR A 455 -8.07 13.39 -15.82
CA THR A 455 -8.81 12.22 -15.33
C THR A 455 -8.02 10.92 -15.53
N CYS A 456 -7.29 10.77 -16.64
CA CYS A 456 -6.39 9.64 -16.84
C CYS A 456 -5.27 9.61 -15.80
N SER A 457 -4.68 10.77 -15.47
CA SER A 457 -3.72 10.88 -14.36
C SER A 457 -4.34 10.43 -13.05
N ASN A 458 -5.57 10.86 -12.74
CA ASN A 458 -6.29 10.43 -11.54
C ASN A 458 -6.39 8.90 -11.45
N TRP A 459 -6.96 8.25 -12.47
CA TRP A 459 -7.18 6.80 -12.45
C TRP A 459 -5.89 5.98 -12.42
N LEU A 460 -4.87 6.41 -13.17
CA LEU A 460 -3.58 5.71 -13.17
C LEU A 460 -2.90 5.79 -11.80
N ASN A 461 -2.93 6.96 -11.16
CA ASN A 461 -2.36 7.11 -9.83
C ASN A 461 -3.18 6.39 -8.76
N ASN A 462 -4.51 6.34 -8.91
CA ASN A 462 -5.38 5.55 -8.04
C ASN A 462 -5.07 4.05 -8.13
N PHE A 463 -4.91 3.53 -9.36
CA PHE A 463 -4.47 2.15 -9.60
C PHE A 463 -3.16 1.82 -8.87
N ILE A 464 -2.16 2.70 -8.96
CA ILE A 464 -0.87 2.51 -8.27
C ILE A 464 -1.08 2.43 -6.76
N ILE A 465 -1.78 3.39 -6.16
CA ILE A 465 -2.03 3.40 -4.70
C ILE A 465 -2.84 2.17 -4.26
N GLY A 466 -3.91 1.82 -4.98
CA GLY A 466 -4.75 0.66 -4.69
C GLY A 466 -3.95 -0.65 -4.67
N LEU A 467 -2.98 -0.77 -5.60
CA LEU A 467 -2.12 -1.96 -5.75
C LEU A 467 -1.03 -2.05 -4.68
N ILE A 468 -0.36 -0.95 -4.37
CA ILE A 468 0.82 -0.97 -3.46
C ILE A 468 0.43 -0.92 -1.97
N THR A 469 -0.76 -0.42 -1.64
CA THR A 469 -1.13 -0.19 -0.23
C THR A 469 -1.15 -1.48 0.61
N PRO A 470 -1.79 -2.58 0.19
CA PRO A 470 -1.81 -3.78 1.03
C PRO A 470 -0.44 -4.42 1.24
N PRO A 471 0.43 -4.57 0.22
CA PRO A 471 1.81 -4.96 0.45
C PRO A 471 2.52 -4.04 1.44
N LEU A 472 2.40 -2.71 1.31
CA LEU A 472 3.04 -1.78 2.24
C LEU A 472 2.56 -2.01 3.69
N VAL A 473 1.26 -2.21 3.90
CA VAL A 473 0.68 -2.49 5.24
C VAL A 473 1.17 -3.83 5.82
N VAL A 474 1.41 -4.83 4.97
CA VAL A 474 1.98 -6.13 5.37
C VAL A 474 3.47 -6.00 5.68
N TYR A 475 4.25 -5.32 4.83
CA TYR A 475 5.68 -5.11 5.05
C TYR A 475 5.98 -4.26 6.28
N THR A 476 5.11 -3.31 6.62
CA THR A 476 5.23 -2.55 7.88
C THR A 476 4.77 -3.35 9.10
N ASN A 477 4.24 -4.57 8.95
CA ASN A 477 3.80 -5.40 10.08
C ASN A 477 4.93 -6.14 10.77
N TRP A 478 5.98 -6.49 10.02
CA TRP A 478 7.04 -7.33 10.53
C TRP A 478 7.96 -6.50 11.43
N VAL A 479 8.03 -6.87 12.70
CA VAL A 479 8.98 -6.31 13.66
C VAL A 479 10.38 -6.89 13.43
N LEU A 480 10.44 -8.15 12.99
CA LEU A 480 11.67 -8.83 12.61
C LEU A 480 11.59 -9.28 11.15
N GLU A 481 12.60 -8.92 10.37
CA GLU A 481 12.90 -9.50 9.06
C GLU A 481 14.39 -9.80 8.98
N ALA A 482 14.75 -11.09 8.98
CA ALA A 482 16.13 -11.54 8.94
C ALA A 482 16.34 -12.52 7.79
N ARG A 483 17.13 -12.13 6.77
CA ARG A 483 17.39 -12.94 5.58
C ARG A 483 18.80 -13.53 5.58
N LEU A 484 18.89 -14.85 5.61
CA LEU A 484 20.12 -15.61 5.45
C LEU A 484 20.30 -16.02 3.98
N GLU A 485 21.51 -15.83 3.45
CA GLU A 485 21.84 -16.27 2.08
C GLU A 485 21.73 -17.79 1.90
N GLN A 486 22.01 -18.54 2.97
CA GLN A 486 21.94 -20.01 2.97
C GLN A 486 21.21 -20.51 4.21
N ALA A 487 20.14 -21.28 4.00
CA ALA A 487 19.40 -21.95 5.06
C ALA A 487 20.26 -22.97 5.83
N ASP A 488 21.35 -23.46 5.22
CA ASP A 488 22.31 -24.40 5.83
C ASP A 488 22.91 -23.89 7.15
N LEU A 489 23.13 -22.58 7.29
CA LEU A 489 23.69 -21.99 8.51
C LEU A 489 22.77 -22.26 9.71
N LEU A 490 21.50 -21.82 9.62
CA LEU A 490 20.55 -22.00 10.72
C LEU A 490 20.21 -23.47 10.95
N LYS A 491 20.16 -24.28 9.88
CA LYS A 491 20.01 -25.75 9.99
C LYS A 491 21.08 -26.34 10.88
N LYS A 492 22.36 -26.10 10.58
CA LYS A 492 23.49 -26.66 11.33
C LYS A 492 23.55 -26.14 12.76
N VAL A 493 23.21 -24.87 12.99
CA VAL A 493 23.10 -24.29 14.33
C VAL A 493 22.03 -25.01 15.15
N VAL A 494 20.80 -25.11 14.62
CA VAL A 494 19.68 -25.79 15.29
C VAL A 494 20.00 -27.28 15.53
N ASP A 495 20.61 -27.96 14.55
CA ASP A 495 20.98 -29.38 14.67
C ASP A 495 22.06 -29.62 15.75
N ALA A 496 22.91 -28.63 16.02
CA ALA A 496 23.93 -28.70 17.08
C ALA A 496 23.36 -28.50 18.49
N ILE A 497 22.25 -27.76 18.64
CA ILE A 497 21.70 -27.37 19.96
C ILE A 497 20.47 -28.17 20.38
N LYS A 498 19.71 -28.74 19.43
CA LYS A 498 18.42 -29.42 19.68
C LYS A 498 18.48 -30.61 20.66
N ASP A 499 19.66 -31.20 20.85
CA ASP A 499 19.85 -32.36 21.75
C ASP A 499 20.21 -31.93 23.18
N LEU A 500 20.51 -30.64 23.39
CA LEU A 500 20.74 -30.04 24.71
C LEU A 500 19.47 -29.37 25.23
N VAL A 501 18.75 -28.68 24.33
CA VAL A 501 17.61 -27.84 24.66
C VAL A 501 16.45 -28.19 23.73
N GLN A 502 15.24 -28.33 24.29
CA GLN A 502 14.04 -28.60 23.50
C GLN A 502 13.29 -27.32 23.13
N ASP A 503 13.14 -26.42 24.10
CA ASP A 503 12.41 -25.16 23.98
C ASP A 503 13.32 -24.00 24.43
N CYS A 504 13.35 -22.92 23.66
CA CYS A 504 14.22 -21.77 23.93
C CYS A 504 13.68 -20.49 23.30
N ASN A 505 14.06 -19.34 23.86
CA ASN A 505 13.82 -18.05 23.24
C ASN A 505 14.93 -17.69 22.26
N PHE A 506 14.54 -17.23 21.07
CA PHE A 506 15.41 -16.51 20.14
C PHE A 506 15.19 -15.01 20.41
N ASP A 507 16.13 -14.40 21.11
CA ASP A 507 16.10 -12.98 21.47
C ASP A 507 16.64 -12.16 20.30
N CYS A 508 15.74 -11.50 19.59
CA CYS A 508 16.05 -10.70 18.41
C CYS A 508 16.11 -9.22 18.80
N ASN A 509 17.19 -8.53 18.44
CA ASN A 509 17.37 -7.09 18.64
C ASN A 509 18.14 -6.47 17.46
N ASP A 510 18.48 -5.19 17.53
CA ASP A 510 19.25 -4.47 16.52
C ASP A 510 20.64 -5.09 16.23
N SER A 511 21.22 -5.78 17.21
CA SER A 511 22.54 -6.40 17.13
C SER A 511 22.53 -7.76 16.47
N GLY A 512 21.38 -8.46 16.44
CA GLY A 512 21.24 -9.78 15.87
C GLY A 512 20.23 -10.68 16.59
N ILE A 513 20.32 -11.98 16.32
CA ILE A 513 19.52 -13.02 16.96
C ILE A 513 20.39 -13.78 17.96
N ALA A 514 20.02 -13.70 19.24
CA ALA A 514 20.69 -14.37 20.34
C ALA A 514 19.85 -15.55 20.86
N LEU A 515 20.51 -16.53 21.45
CA LEU A 515 19.86 -17.59 22.20
C LEU A 515 20.73 -17.93 23.39
N GLN A 516 20.12 -18.08 24.55
CA GLN A 516 20.77 -18.61 25.73
C GLN A 516 19.85 -19.61 26.40
N ALA A 517 20.34 -20.82 26.69
CA ALA A 517 19.53 -21.84 27.34
C ALA A 517 20.37 -22.86 28.10
N MET A 518 19.85 -23.33 29.23
CA MET A 518 20.43 -24.44 29.99
C MET A 518 19.78 -25.76 29.58
N ASP A 519 20.54 -26.85 29.71
CA ASP A 519 19.99 -28.19 29.61
C ASP A 519 19.11 -28.54 30.83
N ASN A 520 18.31 -29.60 30.72
CA ASN A 520 17.41 -30.03 31.80
C ASN A 520 18.13 -30.41 33.11
N SER A 521 19.43 -30.70 33.06
CA SER A 521 20.23 -31.03 34.26
C SER A 521 20.94 -29.83 34.86
N HIS A 522 20.86 -28.64 34.24
CA HIS A 522 21.59 -27.43 34.63
C HIS A 522 23.12 -27.61 34.71
N VAL A 523 23.67 -28.51 33.89
CA VAL A 523 25.12 -28.82 33.82
C VAL A 523 25.77 -28.18 32.60
N ALA A 524 24.99 -27.97 31.53
CA ALA A 524 25.44 -27.37 30.29
C ALA A 524 24.60 -26.15 29.92
N LEU A 525 25.27 -25.06 29.49
CA LEU A 525 24.66 -23.86 28.97
C LEU A 525 25.06 -23.69 27.50
N VAL A 526 24.10 -23.41 26.63
CA VAL A 526 24.35 -22.97 25.26
C VAL A 526 24.14 -21.46 25.16
N SER A 527 25.04 -20.79 24.46
CA SER A 527 24.96 -19.37 24.12
C SER A 527 25.30 -19.17 22.65
N MET A 528 24.37 -18.62 21.89
CA MET A 528 24.48 -18.37 20.46
C MET A 528 24.24 -16.89 20.18
N MET A 529 25.03 -16.32 19.27
CA MET A 529 24.81 -14.99 18.74
C MET A 529 25.03 -15.01 17.23
N LEU A 530 23.97 -14.75 16.47
CA LEU A 530 24.02 -14.47 15.03
C LEU A 530 23.91 -12.96 14.85
N LYS A 531 25.02 -12.30 14.54
CA LYS A 531 25.07 -10.84 14.37
C LYS A 531 24.27 -10.39 13.15
N ALA A 532 23.71 -9.18 13.22
CA ALA A 532 22.96 -8.54 12.13
C ALA A 532 23.72 -8.53 10.79
N GLU A 533 25.05 -8.38 10.82
CA GLU A 533 25.93 -8.42 9.64
C GLU A 533 25.90 -9.77 8.89
N GLY A 534 25.48 -10.85 9.56
CA GLY A 534 25.32 -12.18 8.97
C GLY A 534 24.04 -12.33 8.14
N PHE A 535 23.19 -11.30 8.06
CA PHE A 535 21.93 -11.30 7.33
C PHE A 535 21.88 -10.18 6.29
N SER A 536 21.17 -10.39 5.18
CA SER A 536 21.06 -9.45 4.07
C SER A 536 19.67 -9.51 3.43
N PRO A 537 18.70 -8.64 3.81
CA PRO A 537 18.77 -7.63 4.88
C PRO A 537 18.50 -8.20 6.29
N TYR A 538 18.92 -7.44 7.31
CA TYR A 538 18.48 -7.58 8.70
C TYR A 538 17.69 -6.35 9.12
N ARG A 539 16.52 -6.54 9.71
CA ARG A 539 15.73 -5.50 10.35
C ARG A 539 15.08 -6.06 11.60
N CYS A 540 15.33 -5.44 12.73
CA CYS A 540 14.65 -5.72 13.98
C CYS A 540 14.28 -4.38 14.59
N ASP A 541 13.01 -4.00 14.47
CA ASP A 541 12.55 -2.66 14.85
C ASP A 541 12.51 -2.49 16.38
N ARG A 542 12.33 -3.60 17.11
CA ARG A 542 12.22 -3.67 18.58
C ARG A 542 12.72 -5.02 19.07
N ASN A 543 13.11 -5.09 20.34
CA ASN A 543 13.53 -6.36 20.95
C ASN A 543 12.33 -7.32 21.04
N VAL A 544 12.47 -8.53 20.49
CA VAL A 544 11.43 -9.56 20.48
C VAL A 544 12.04 -10.89 20.92
N ALA A 545 11.40 -11.56 21.88
CA ALA A 545 11.73 -12.94 22.25
C ALA A 545 10.79 -13.89 21.51
N LEU A 546 11.36 -14.79 20.71
CA LEU A 546 10.59 -15.79 19.96
C LEU A 546 10.75 -17.15 20.64
N GLY A 547 9.76 -17.58 21.42
CA GLY A 547 9.79 -18.89 22.08
C GLY A 547 9.50 -20.01 21.10
N VAL A 548 10.51 -20.83 20.82
CA VAL A 548 10.49 -21.80 19.72
C VAL A 548 10.80 -23.20 20.25
N ASN A 549 10.00 -24.18 19.82
CA ASN A 549 10.32 -25.59 19.97
C ASN A 549 11.30 -26.03 18.87
N LEU A 550 12.53 -26.37 19.25
CA LEU A 550 13.62 -26.70 18.33
C LEU A 550 13.36 -27.97 17.50
N THR A 551 12.59 -28.91 18.04
CA THR A 551 12.18 -30.12 17.29
C THR A 551 11.27 -29.75 16.12
N SER A 552 10.33 -28.83 16.34
CA SER A 552 9.40 -28.35 15.32
C SER A 552 10.12 -27.47 14.29
N LEU A 553 10.98 -26.56 14.75
CA LEU A 553 11.83 -25.74 13.87
C LEU A 553 12.71 -26.63 12.96
N THR A 554 13.31 -27.69 13.50
CA THR A 554 14.11 -28.66 12.72
C THR A 554 13.29 -29.31 11.60
N LYS A 555 12.02 -29.65 11.85
CA LYS A 555 11.14 -30.25 10.84
C LYS A 555 10.84 -29.27 9.70
N VAL A 556 10.60 -28.00 10.02
CA VAL A 556 10.36 -26.95 9.02
C VAL A 556 11.62 -26.68 8.21
N LEU A 557 12.77 -26.54 8.85
CA LEU A 557 14.05 -26.30 8.17
C LEU A 557 14.41 -27.44 7.21
N ARG A 558 14.07 -28.70 7.52
CA ARG A 558 14.28 -29.85 6.62
C ARG A 558 13.52 -29.78 5.29
N ALA A 559 12.50 -28.92 5.18
CA ALA A 559 11.76 -28.75 3.93
C ALA A 559 12.55 -27.96 2.86
N ALA A 560 13.59 -27.23 3.28
CA ALA A 560 14.46 -26.45 2.40
C ALA A 560 15.69 -27.25 1.93
N GLN A 561 16.25 -26.87 0.80
CA GLN A 561 17.61 -27.28 0.39
C GLN A 561 18.66 -26.44 1.12
N ASN A 562 19.93 -26.82 1.05
CA ASN A 562 21.00 -26.14 1.81
C ASN A 562 21.36 -24.78 1.22
N GLU A 563 21.24 -24.65 -0.10
CA GLU A 563 21.54 -23.44 -0.87
C GLU A 563 20.32 -22.50 -1.00
N ASP A 564 19.16 -22.90 -0.47
CA ASP A 564 17.98 -22.03 -0.44
C ASP A 564 18.23 -20.84 0.47
N ILE A 565 17.73 -19.68 0.06
CA ILE A 565 17.71 -18.46 0.85
C ILE A 565 16.61 -18.60 1.90
N LEU A 566 16.91 -18.32 3.16
CA LEU A 566 15.95 -18.34 4.25
C LEU A 566 15.63 -16.93 4.71
N THR A 567 14.36 -16.55 4.72
CA THR A 567 13.87 -15.34 5.36
C THR A 567 13.02 -15.68 6.57
N ILE A 568 13.38 -15.13 7.72
CA ILE A 568 12.67 -15.27 8.99
C ILE A 568 11.89 -13.98 9.23
N LYS A 569 10.59 -14.10 9.48
CA LYS A 569 9.69 -12.97 9.72
C LYS A 569 8.85 -13.18 10.97
N ALA A 570 8.72 -12.15 11.80
CA ALA A 570 7.84 -12.16 12.96
C ALA A 570 7.13 -10.81 13.13
N GLU A 571 5.84 -10.87 13.49
CA GLU A 571 5.00 -9.69 13.76
C GLU A 571 5.25 -9.13 15.18
N ASP A 572 4.55 -8.05 15.54
CA ASP A 572 4.53 -7.51 16.91
C ASP A 572 3.69 -8.44 17.80
N ALA A 573 4.23 -8.85 18.96
CA ALA A 573 3.68 -9.93 19.82
C ALA A 573 3.34 -11.22 19.03
N PRO A 574 4.35 -11.92 18.49
CA PRO A 574 4.11 -12.95 17.49
C PRO A 574 3.57 -14.25 18.11
N ASP A 575 2.39 -14.69 17.66
CA ASP A 575 1.88 -16.05 17.90
C ASP A 575 2.55 -17.10 16.98
N VAL A 576 3.15 -16.63 15.89
CA VAL A 576 3.70 -17.44 14.79
C VAL A 576 4.99 -16.82 14.26
N LEU A 577 5.98 -17.67 14.01
CA LEU A 577 7.20 -17.38 13.27
C LEU A 577 7.04 -17.84 11.82
N ASN A 578 7.14 -16.90 10.89
CA ASN A 578 7.05 -17.17 9.45
C ASN A 578 8.45 -17.43 8.86
N LEU A 579 8.58 -18.54 8.14
CA LEU A 579 9.82 -19.00 7.51
C LEU A 579 9.60 -19.15 6.00
N VAL A 580 10.27 -18.31 5.22
CA VAL A 580 10.19 -18.31 3.75
C VAL A 580 11.50 -18.84 3.17
N PHE A 581 11.40 -19.87 2.34
CA PHE A 581 12.51 -20.46 1.59
C PHE A 581 12.38 -20.13 0.10
N GLU A 582 13.41 -19.52 -0.46
CA GLU A 582 13.51 -19.16 -1.88
C GLU A 582 14.65 -19.96 -2.51
N SER A 583 14.34 -20.71 -3.57
CA SER A 583 15.34 -21.49 -4.30
C SER A 583 16.21 -20.57 -5.16
N SER A 584 17.53 -20.78 -5.14
CA SER A 584 18.49 -20.03 -5.95
C SER A 584 18.48 -20.42 -7.43
N GLU A 585 18.05 -21.65 -7.75
CA GLU A 585 18.06 -22.21 -9.10
C GLU A 585 16.67 -22.21 -9.78
N SER A 586 15.59 -22.11 -9.00
CA SER A 586 14.22 -22.20 -9.50
C SER A 586 13.33 -21.11 -8.90
N ASP A 587 12.27 -20.69 -9.60
CA ASP A 587 11.29 -19.70 -9.12
C ASP A 587 10.33 -20.30 -8.06
N ARG A 588 10.85 -21.18 -7.20
CA ARG A 588 10.09 -21.87 -6.16
C ARG A 588 10.24 -21.11 -4.84
N LEU A 589 9.10 -20.66 -4.32
CA LEU A 589 8.97 -20.07 -2.99
C LEU A 589 8.13 -21.01 -2.10
N SER A 590 8.64 -21.33 -0.91
CA SER A 590 7.93 -22.14 0.09
C SER A 590 7.82 -21.36 1.39
N GLU A 591 6.62 -21.28 1.95
CA GLU A 591 6.32 -20.50 3.16
C GLU A 591 5.72 -21.41 4.23
N TYR A 592 6.24 -21.29 5.46
CA TYR A 592 5.83 -22.12 6.60
C TYR A 592 5.65 -21.27 7.85
N ASP A 593 4.54 -21.52 8.53
CA ASP A 593 4.17 -20.87 9.79
C ASP A 593 4.45 -21.82 10.97
N LEU A 594 5.35 -21.41 11.86
CA LEU A 594 5.71 -22.14 13.08
C LEU A 594 5.08 -21.46 14.29
N LYS A 595 4.24 -22.16 15.04
CA LYS A 595 3.64 -21.61 16.27
C LYS A 595 4.71 -21.32 17.31
N LEU A 596 4.60 -20.14 17.93
CA LEU A 596 5.43 -19.72 19.04
C LEU A 596 4.76 -20.09 20.37
N MET A 597 5.55 -20.05 21.44
CA MET A 597 5.11 -20.36 22.80
C MET A 597 5.75 -19.39 23.79
N ASP A 598 5.05 -19.09 24.87
CA ASP A 598 5.61 -18.28 25.95
C ASP A 598 6.59 -19.12 26.77
N ILE A 599 7.85 -18.70 26.82
CA ILE A 599 8.90 -19.34 27.61
C ILE A 599 9.45 -18.31 28.58
N ASP A 600 9.14 -18.49 29.86
CA ASP A 600 9.75 -17.71 30.94
C ASP A 600 11.21 -18.17 31.09
N GLN A 601 12.15 -17.31 30.71
CA GLN A 601 13.57 -17.64 30.77
C GLN A 601 14.35 -16.55 31.51
N GLU A 602 15.06 -16.94 32.57
CA GLU A 602 15.98 -16.03 33.26
C GLU A 602 17.25 -15.84 32.42
N HIS A 603 17.55 -14.60 32.05
CA HIS A 603 18.79 -14.26 31.36
C HIS A 603 19.96 -14.39 32.33
N LEU A 604 20.87 -15.33 32.06
CA LEU A 604 22.02 -15.59 32.92
C LEU A 604 23.17 -14.69 32.48
N GLY A 605 23.56 -13.75 33.34
CA GLY A 605 24.77 -12.97 33.11
C GLY A 605 25.99 -13.90 33.07
N ILE A 606 26.61 -14.05 31.91
CA ILE A 606 27.88 -14.77 31.78
C ILE A 606 29.00 -13.81 32.22
N PRO A 607 29.73 -14.09 33.31
CA PRO A 607 30.80 -13.21 33.75
C PRO A 607 32.00 -13.24 32.80
N ASP A 608 32.63 -12.09 32.59
CA ASP A 608 33.92 -12.01 31.90
C ASP A 608 34.97 -12.73 32.74
N THR A 609 35.41 -13.89 32.25
CA THR A 609 36.31 -14.78 32.99
C THR A 609 37.64 -14.91 32.26
N GLU A 610 38.74 -14.71 32.99
CA GLU A 610 40.08 -15.04 32.49
C GLU A 610 40.34 -16.53 32.64
N TYR A 611 40.75 -17.18 31.55
CA TYR A 611 40.98 -18.63 31.52
C TYR A 611 42.47 -18.93 31.67
N ALA A 612 42.79 -19.96 32.47
CA ALA A 612 44.16 -20.41 32.71
C ALA A 612 44.80 -21.07 31.47
N ALA A 613 44.00 -21.72 30.64
CA ALA A 613 44.42 -22.32 29.38
C ALA A 613 43.42 -22.02 28.26
N VAL A 614 43.92 -21.60 27.09
CA VAL A 614 43.15 -21.38 25.88
C VAL A 614 43.75 -22.21 24.75
N ILE A 615 42.95 -23.11 24.19
CA ILE A 615 43.40 -24.09 23.22
C ILE A 615 42.59 -23.93 21.94
N THR A 616 43.25 -23.59 20.83
CA THR A 616 42.62 -23.53 19.51
C THR A 616 43.08 -24.74 18.69
N MET A 617 42.14 -25.55 18.20
CA MET A 617 42.46 -26.74 17.41
C MET A 617 41.42 -26.99 16.30
N PRO A 618 41.68 -27.89 15.35
CA PRO A 618 40.70 -28.23 14.31
C PRO A 618 39.46 -28.89 14.91
N SER A 619 38.27 -28.41 14.54
CA SER A 619 36.99 -28.94 15.06
C SER A 619 36.79 -30.43 14.76
N THR A 620 37.31 -30.89 13.62
CA THR A 620 37.25 -32.29 13.20
C THR A 620 38.12 -33.19 14.08
N GLU A 621 39.29 -32.70 14.51
CA GLU A 621 40.20 -33.44 15.40
C GLU A 621 39.60 -33.54 16.80
N PHE A 622 39.08 -32.43 17.34
CA PHE A 622 38.38 -32.43 18.63
C PHE A 622 37.21 -33.41 18.64
N LYS A 623 36.37 -33.39 17.59
CA LYS A 623 35.27 -34.33 17.41
C LYS A 623 35.75 -35.79 17.40
N ARG A 624 36.83 -36.09 16.69
CA ARG A 624 37.40 -37.43 16.63
C ARG A 624 37.85 -37.90 18.01
N ILE A 625 38.58 -37.06 18.76
CA ILE A 625 39.04 -37.37 20.11
C ILE A 625 37.86 -37.68 21.04
N CYS A 626 36.82 -36.84 21.05
CA CYS A 626 35.66 -37.06 21.91
C CYS A 626 34.91 -38.35 21.57
N VAL A 627 34.74 -38.67 20.28
CA VAL A 627 34.05 -39.90 19.84
C VAL A 627 34.88 -41.15 20.16
N ASP A 628 36.19 -41.11 19.90
CA ASP A 628 37.09 -42.24 20.16
C ASP A 628 37.18 -42.56 21.67
N LEU A 629 37.24 -41.53 22.53
CA LEU A 629 37.28 -41.71 23.98
C LEU A 629 35.93 -42.11 24.60
N MET A 630 34.80 -41.68 24.00
CA MET A 630 33.45 -42.05 24.44
C MET A 630 33.19 -43.56 24.34
N ALA A 631 33.89 -44.26 23.44
CA ALA A 631 33.80 -45.72 23.33
C ALA A 631 34.43 -46.45 24.54
N LEU A 632 35.27 -45.77 25.33
CA LEU A 632 36.03 -46.35 26.44
C LEU A 632 35.50 -45.94 27.83
N SER A 633 35.04 -44.69 27.98
CA SER A 633 34.56 -44.15 29.26
C SER A 633 33.50 -43.06 29.04
N GLU A 634 32.70 -42.78 30.07
CA GLU A 634 31.74 -41.67 30.07
C GLU A 634 32.36 -40.32 30.44
N SER A 635 33.61 -40.31 30.94
CA SER A 635 34.31 -39.12 31.41
C SER A 635 35.68 -38.98 30.74
N VAL A 636 36.11 -37.73 30.53
CA VAL A 636 37.45 -37.40 30.05
C VAL A 636 38.08 -36.36 30.97
N SER A 637 39.32 -36.62 31.40
CA SER A 637 40.20 -35.64 32.02
C SER A 637 40.95 -34.89 30.92
N ILE A 638 40.81 -33.57 30.91
CA ILE A 638 41.50 -32.66 30.01
C ILE A 638 42.58 -31.95 30.82
N GLU A 639 43.84 -32.28 30.54
CA GLU A 639 45.01 -31.73 31.20
C GLU A 639 45.77 -30.82 30.22
N ALA A 640 45.88 -29.54 30.54
CA ALA A 640 46.68 -28.57 29.80
C ALA A 640 47.96 -28.25 30.56
N SER A 641 49.12 -28.54 29.95
CA SER A 641 50.44 -28.35 30.54
C SER A 641 51.43 -27.81 29.51
N LYS A 642 52.68 -27.55 29.93
CA LYS A 642 53.75 -27.11 29.01
C LYS A 642 54.09 -28.13 27.92
N ASP A 643 53.79 -29.40 28.16
CA ASP A 643 54.06 -30.50 27.20
C ASP A 643 52.95 -30.67 26.16
N GLY A 644 51.86 -29.92 26.27
CA GLY A 644 50.69 -29.96 25.41
C GLY A 644 49.39 -30.18 26.17
N VAL A 645 48.33 -30.48 25.42
CA VAL A 645 47.00 -30.81 25.95
C VAL A 645 46.79 -32.31 25.85
N LYS A 646 46.44 -32.94 26.96
CA LYS A 646 46.19 -34.37 27.05
C LYS A 646 44.73 -34.64 27.41
N PHE A 647 44.07 -35.43 26.57
CA PHE A 647 42.74 -35.96 26.80
C PHE A 647 42.87 -37.40 27.26
N GLN A 648 42.51 -37.70 28.50
CA GLN A 648 42.67 -39.03 29.10
C GLN A 648 41.35 -39.54 29.66
N CYS A 649 41.04 -40.81 29.43
CA CYS A 649 39.92 -41.48 30.08
C CYS A 649 40.36 -42.80 30.71
N ASN A 650 39.70 -43.13 31.82
CA ASN A 650 39.82 -44.41 32.52
C ASN A 650 38.42 -45.00 32.56
N GLY A 651 38.25 -46.22 32.06
CA GLY A 651 36.96 -46.88 31.97
C GLY A 651 37.10 -48.40 32.07
N ASP A 652 35.99 -49.08 32.35
CA ASP A 652 35.99 -50.53 32.64
C ASP A 652 36.50 -51.39 31.46
N ILE A 653 36.37 -50.87 30.23
CA ILE A 653 36.81 -51.53 29.00
C ILE A 653 38.31 -51.32 28.76
N GLY A 654 38.87 -50.19 29.22
CA GLY A 654 40.28 -49.84 29.06
C GLY A 654 40.56 -48.35 29.21
N ASN A 655 41.84 -48.01 29.15
CA ASN A 655 42.33 -46.63 29.28
C ASN A 655 42.67 -46.05 27.90
N GLY A 656 42.26 -44.81 27.66
CA GLY A 656 42.59 -44.05 26.45
C GLY A 656 43.31 -42.76 26.79
N ALA A 657 44.31 -42.37 25.99
CA ALA A 657 44.95 -41.07 26.10
C ALA A 657 45.36 -40.55 24.73
N VAL A 658 45.01 -39.29 24.44
CA VAL A 658 45.43 -38.57 23.23
C VAL A 658 46.12 -37.29 23.67
N THR A 659 47.31 -37.02 23.13
CA THR A 659 48.08 -35.81 23.47
C THR A 659 48.30 -34.98 22.21
N LEU A 660 47.85 -33.73 22.26
CA LEU A 660 48.07 -32.73 21.22
C LEU A 660 49.17 -31.78 21.68
N ARG A 661 50.15 -31.54 20.82
CA ARG A 661 51.22 -30.55 21.04
C ARG A 661 50.97 -29.35 20.14
N SER A 662 51.41 -28.18 20.57
CA SER A 662 51.35 -26.98 19.74
C SER A 662 52.12 -27.20 18.44
N HIS A 663 51.48 -26.90 17.32
CA HIS A 663 52.02 -27.08 15.99
C HIS A 663 51.39 -26.09 15.02
N SER A 664 52.23 -25.44 14.22
CA SER A 664 51.84 -24.53 13.15
C SER A 664 52.23 -25.09 11.79
N ASN A 665 51.25 -25.21 10.91
CA ASN A 665 51.39 -25.56 9.51
C ASN A 665 51.20 -24.30 8.66
N VAL A 666 52.23 -23.95 7.88
CA VAL A 666 52.21 -22.76 7.02
C VAL A 666 51.30 -22.94 5.80
N ASP A 667 51.18 -24.16 5.28
CA ASP A 667 50.40 -24.47 4.08
C ASP A 667 48.91 -24.66 4.37
N LYS A 668 48.56 -25.09 5.59
CA LYS A 668 47.18 -25.34 6.03
C LYS A 668 46.97 -24.82 7.46
N PRO A 669 46.75 -23.50 7.63
CA PRO A 669 46.59 -22.91 8.95
C PRO A 669 45.37 -23.44 9.72
N GLU A 670 44.34 -23.96 9.03
CA GLU A 670 43.20 -24.62 9.67
C GLU A 670 43.54 -25.92 10.44
N LEU A 671 44.74 -26.46 10.27
CA LEU A 671 45.22 -27.65 10.99
C LEU A 671 46.10 -27.31 12.21
N ASN A 672 46.23 -26.02 12.52
CA ASN A 672 47.09 -25.57 13.61
C ASN A 672 46.47 -25.92 14.96
N VAL A 673 47.34 -26.28 15.90
CA VAL A 673 47.00 -26.40 17.31
C VAL A 673 47.78 -25.33 18.04
N ASP A 674 47.07 -24.37 18.61
CA ASP A 674 47.63 -23.29 19.41
C ASP A 674 47.20 -23.46 20.87
N ILE A 675 48.15 -23.32 21.79
CA ILE A 675 47.95 -23.57 23.21
C ILE A 675 48.57 -22.39 23.96
N GLU A 676 47.72 -21.50 24.45
CA GLU A 676 48.09 -20.41 25.34
C GLU A 676 47.87 -20.90 26.78
N LEU A 677 48.94 -20.97 27.57
CA LEU A 677 48.92 -21.49 28.94
C LEU A 677 49.47 -20.45 29.91
N THR A 678 48.63 -20.02 30.85
CA THR A 678 49.02 -19.19 32.00
C THR A 678 49.37 -20.08 33.19
N GLU A 679 48.50 -21.05 33.52
CA GLU A 679 48.69 -22.00 34.62
C GLU A 679 48.24 -23.42 34.21
N PRO A 680 48.93 -24.49 34.67
CA PRO A 680 48.50 -25.86 34.40
C PRO A 680 47.12 -26.16 35.02
N VAL A 681 46.23 -26.77 34.24
CA VAL A 681 44.86 -27.09 34.64
C VAL A 681 44.52 -28.52 34.25
N SER A 682 43.87 -29.26 35.15
CA SER A 682 43.40 -30.62 34.90
C SER A 682 42.00 -30.79 35.45
N LEU A 683 41.01 -30.96 34.58
CA LEU A 683 39.60 -31.04 34.93
C LEU A 683 38.93 -32.20 34.21
N THR A 684 37.94 -32.81 34.86
CA THR A 684 37.20 -33.95 34.30
C THR A 684 35.83 -33.51 33.81
N PHE A 685 35.44 -33.92 32.61
CA PHE A 685 34.17 -33.57 31.98
C PHE A 685 33.42 -34.80 31.48
N SER A 686 32.11 -34.68 31.30
CA SER A 686 31.27 -35.71 30.68
C SER A 686 31.46 -35.75 29.16
N LEU A 687 31.91 -36.89 28.63
CA LEU A 687 32.08 -37.10 27.20
C LEU A 687 30.76 -37.02 26.43
N LYS A 688 29.63 -37.34 27.08
CA LYS A 688 28.29 -37.23 26.48
C LYS A 688 27.97 -35.82 26.02
N TYR A 689 28.27 -34.82 26.85
CA TYR A 689 28.05 -33.42 26.47
C TYR A 689 29.05 -32.96 25.41
N LEU A 690 30.33 -33.31 25.55
CA LEU A 690 31.35 -32.94 24.56
C LEU A 690 31.06 -33.50 23.17
N VAL A 691 30.60 -34.75 23.07
CA VAL A 691 30.18 -35.33 21.78
C VAL A 691 28.96 -34.62 21.19
N ASN A 692 28.03 -34.15 22.02
CA ASN A 692 26.93 -33.29 21.56
C ASN A 692 27.44 -31.95 21.04
N PHE A 693 28.35 -31.28 21.75
CA PHE A 693 28.95 -30.01 21.30
C PHE A 693 29.72 -30.17 19.98
N CYS A 694 30.32 -31.34 19.74
CA CYS A 694 31.02 -31.65 18.49
C CYS A 694 30.10 -31.72 17.25
N LYS A 695 28.77 -31.69 17.41
CA LYS A 695 27.83 -31.54 16.28
C LYS A 695 27.99 -30.19 15.58
N ALA A 696 28.47 -29.17 16.30
CA ALA A 696 28.81 -27.86 15.75
C ALA A 696 30.09 -27.85 14.89
N ALA A 697 30.85 -28.95 14.80
CA ALA A 697 32.07 -28.99 13.99
C ALA A 697 31.86 -28.70 12.49
N GLY A 698 30.63 -28.80 11.98
CA GLY A 698 30.28 -28.41 10.61
C GLY A 698 30.07 -26.91 10.39
N LEU A 699 30.09 -26.11 11.46
CA LEU A 699 29.89 -24.66 11.46
C LEU A 699 31.20 -23.86 11.40
N SER A 700 32.25 -24.38 12.04
CA SER A 700 33.58 -23.76 12.09
C SER A 700 34.68 -24.79 11.87
N LYS A 701 35.73 -24.39 11.14
CA LYS A 701 36.92 -25.23 10.89
C LYS A 701 37.75 -25.46 12.16
N SER A 702 37.75 -24.49 13.08
CA SER A 702 38.46 -24.55 14.36
C SER A 702 37.50 -24.42 15.54
N VAL A 703 37.90 -25.01 16.67
CA VAL A 703 37.23 -24.92 17.97
C VAL A 703 38.20 -24.35 18.98
N LYS A 704 37.70 -23.49 19.87
CA LYS A 704 38.44 -22.89 20.97
C LYS A 704 37.93 -23.47 22.29
N LEU A 705 38.83 -24.06 23.06
CA LEU A 705 38.56 -24.60 24.40
C LEU A 705 39.22 -23.70 25.43
N CYS A 706 38.46 -23.18 26.39
CA CYS A 706 39.00 -22.39 27.48
C CYS A 706 38.76 -23.10 28.82
N LEU A 707 39.82 -23.34 29.58
CA LEU A 707 39.82 -24.07 30.84
C LEU A 707 40.38 -23.20 31.97
N SER A 708 39.76 -23.27 33.14
CA SER A 708 40.26 -22.70 34.39
C SER A 708 39.66 -23.47 35.57
N ASN A 709 40.37 -23.54 36.70
CA ASN A 709 39.82 -24.13 37.92
C ASN A 709 38.60 -23.32 38.38
N GLU A 710 37.59 -23.99 38.94
CA GLU A 710 36.35 -23.38 39.47
C GLU A 710 35.44 -22.68 38.43
N VAL A 711 35.75 -22.78 37.13
CA VAL A 711 34.98 -22.19 36.03
C VAL A 711 34.53 -23.29 35.05
N PRO A 712 33.32 -23.23 34.49
CA PRO A 712 32.90 -24.14 33.42
C PRO A 712 33.85 -24.10 32.21
N LEU A 713 34.04 -25.26 31.58
CA LEU A 713 34.72 -25.36 30.28
C LEU A 713 33.93 -24.59 29.23
N LEU A 714 34.57 -23.64 28.55
CA LEU A 714 34.01 -22.97 27.38
C LEU A 714 34.49 -23.68 26.10
N VAL A 715 33.54 -24.13 25.29
CA VAL A 715 33.75 -24.63 23.92
C VAL A 715 33.14 -23.64 22.94
N GLU A 716 33.97 -22.91 22.21
CA GLU A 716 33.54 -21.87 21.26
C GLU A 716 33.80 -22.29 19.81
N TYR A 717 32.76 -22.17 18.99
CA TYR A 717 32.80 -22.25 17.53
C TYR A 717 32.52 -20.87 16.95
N GLN A 718 33.50 -20.30 16.26
CA GLN A 718 33.36 -18.99 15.63
C GLN A 718 32.67 -19.12 14.27
N LEU A 719 31.59 -18.38 14.08
CA LEU A 719 30.83 -18.36 12.84
C LEU A 719 31.30 -17.19 11.95
N ALA A 720 30.74 -17.07 10.75
CA ALA A 720 31.06 -15.93 9.87
C ALA A 720 30.74 -14.58 10.55
N GLY A 721 31.64 -13.60 10.36
CA GLY A 721 31.58 -12.31 11.05
C GLY A 721 31.95 -12.41 12.53
N SER A 722 31.34 -11.57 13.36
CA SER A 722 31.49 -11.62 14.83
C SER A 722 30.44 -12.52 15.52
N SER A 723 29.88 -13.48 14.78
CA SER A 723 28.87 -14.44 15.26
C SER A 723 29.55 -15.64 15.93
N TYR A 724 28.91 -16.26 16.92
CA TYR A 724 29.47 -17.38 17.65
C TYR A 724 28.41 -18.39 18.13
N LEU A 725 28.88 -19.61 18.38
CA LEU A 725 28.16 -20.63 19.14
C LEU A 725 29.07 -21.14 20.25
N ARG A 726 28.68 -20.91 21.50
CA ARG A 726 29.42 -21.23 22.73
C ARG A 726 28.65 -22.25 23.54
N PHE A 727 29.38 -23.20 24.10
CA PHE A 727 28.88 -24.15 25.08
C PHE A 727 29.69 -24.04 26.36
N TYR A 728 29.03 -24.01 27.50
CA TYR A 728 29.66 -24.05 28.82
C TYR A 728 29.30 -25.37 29.48
N LEU A 729 30.28 -26.03 30.09
CA LEU A 729 30.09 -27.32 30.74
C LEU A 729 30.77 -27.34 32.11
N ALA A 730 30.00 -27.62 33.15
CA ALA A 730 30.55 -27.76 34.49
C ALA A 730 31.46 -29.02 34.58
N PRO A 731 32.60 -28.94 35.31
CA PRO A 731 33.44 -30.10 35.57
C PRO A 731 32.71 -31.10 36.47
N LYS A 732 33.02 -32.39 36.30
CA LYS A 732 32.64 -33.43 37.26
C LYS A 732 33.49 -33.27 38.52
N ILE A 733 32.84 -33.12 39.67
CA ILE A 733 33.48 -33.20 40.98
C ILE A 733 33.88 -34.68 41.16
N GLY A 734 35.14 -34.96 41.45
CA GLY A 734 35.61 -36.32 41.74
C GLY A 734 35.14 -36.76 43.13
N ASP A 735 35.00 -38.07 43.35
CA ASP A 735 34.64 -38.67 44.66
C ASP A 735 35.74 -38.51 45.74
N ASP A 736 36.80 -37.74 45.47
CA ASP A 736 37.94 -37.50 46.37
C ASP A 736 37.96 -36.05 46.95
N GLU A 737 36.79 -35.44 47.15
CA GLU A 737 36.58 -34.32 48.08
C GLU A 737 35.44 -34.59 49.08
#